data_AF-A0A222EPJ1-F1
#
_entry.id   AF-A0A222EPJ1-F1
#
_cell.length_a   1.000
_cell.length_b   1.000
_cell.length_c   1.000
_cell.angle_alpha   90.00
_cell.angle_beta   90.00
_cell.angle_gamma   90.00
#
_symmetry.space_group_name_H-M   'P 1'
#
loop_
_entity.id
_entity.type
_entity.pdbx_description
1 polymer ?
#
loop_
_entity_poly.entity_id
_entity_poly.type
_entity_poly.pdbx_seq_one_letter_code
_entity_poly.pdbx_strand_id
1 'polypeptide(L)'
;MKKFYSYFIMFIMLITPVIMVISCTNNGQSVSTNEPTKPTDPETPTDPETPTDPETPIEPETPIEPETPTEPNGDDKVIKPEDLKLYDIFKNYVDKKIYLYNVSRGYINHFINHIASHNQITSYSVSILSISNDNDSFVLKFGDSDLDLTFNCDTKIESNIKYQEANKNLGKLDLSQNDAPLYNKLIDDIGISNLIKEDGFNIQFSNNQEYKYRDKVTLNFDKSFKDNDTNWFNYYLLDVKGVIQLSFDLEKRIDILLDDEINNTYGELTSSEVYDYYSNKDSFKDVYKKYDIKRDGFLVDNNSRSIKYGDGFEGTFTLNNKDKDKFNLSTIDIKFVTNTNGNPNDNKEQWRKKLINEINNKTKVSKDVIESNIDISFDDSNRTFLISSSQTSNPIFNPFYNSYTGKVYGAIKIDDLNIDNYLGVLANNKLIVNSQIDNEFIADTLSFYLNTEIKEDEVDYKESYSDIINNKQMTVTLNYIYGQHTYRNMDYFVGTKLFKFSLAKDNIQSSKNYDTYNFDKSKNLYKLLQLSANKLEYLTIFKNSNNQFSSLEIYINTVQPAKVIDFSNNLQVRTIKDVFRINDNNILITTNDWKVHVANISYESGLISLKSYDLPQEPLDIVNVKCFDNKIYYFSKIDKKLFKIANGKLSTISLKSYIVDFNIVNNDLVYTTSSSDLVYQDLNDTNNSKTIINNINYPVGDKKIKYVIKNRQVYILTVNSAKEQEWTIFKYDLDKDVLIKSGSQLDLKYSIDINYIDIDEHENLILSTKEDAIKNSSSKYYCLQTNYQINFSKYNRDSNILYFTYNKVSSNYMVTSSISTKTIYLDTNVTISGNIKNFKGYYYRVSGNSFDICQAITKYELN
;
A
#
# COMPACT_ATOMS: atom_id res chain seq x y z
N MET A 1 -25.65 -14.80 35.97
CA MET A 1 -25.70 -14.74 34.49
C MET A 1 -27.11 -14.46 33.93
N LYS A 2 -28.17 -15.21 34.24
CA LYS A 2 -29.53 -14.95 33.68
C LYS A 2 -30.07 -13.52 33.93
N LYS A 3 -29.84 -12.96 35.12
CA LYS A 3 -30.23 -11.56 35.41
C LYS A 3 -29.43 -10.53 34.59
N PHE A 4 -28.16 -10.80 34.31
CA PHE A 4 -27.31 -9.92 33.51
C PHE A 4 -27.72 -9.90 32.03
N TYR A 5 -28.08 -11.08 31.49
CA TYR A 5 -28.64 -11.20 30.14
C TYR A 5 -29.99 -10.49 29.99
N SER A 6 -30.83 -10.54 31.03
CA SER A 6 -32.11 -9.82 31.03
C SER A 6 -31.94 -8.31 31.02
N TYR A 7 -30.97 -7.77 31.78
CA TYR A 7 -30.67 -6.34 31.77
C TYR A 7 -30.03 -5.88 30.46
N PHE A 8 -29.17 -6.71 29.86
CA PHE A 8 -28.55 -6.42 28.57
C PHE A 8 -29.58 -6.38 27.42
N ILE A 9 -30.55 -7.29 27.41
CA ILE A 9 -31.65 -7.29 26.43
C ILE A 9 -32.58 -6.08 26.64
N MET A 10 -32.90 -5.71 27.88
CA MET A 10 -33.67 -4.49 28.16
C MET A 10 -32.92 -3.23 27.70
N PHE A 11 -31.59 -3.18 27.89
CA PHE A 11 -30.77 -2.04 27.49
C PHE A 11 -30.71 -1.89 25.96
N ILE A 12 -30.62 -3.00 25.22
CA ILE A 12 -30.66 -2.98 23.74
C ILE A 12 -32.03 -2.52 23.22
N MET A 13 -33.13 -2.97 23.84
CA MET A 13 -34.49 -2.55 23.45
C MET A 13 -34.79 -1.07 23.74
N LEU A 14 -34.08 -0.45 24.68
CA LEU A 14 -34.23 0.97 25.01
C LEU A 14 -33.50 1.90 24.04
N ILE A 15 -32.44 1.43 23.37
CA ILE A 15 -31.62 2.26 22.47
C ILE A 15 -32.14 2.21 21.02
N THR A 16 -32.81 1.12 20.63
CA THR A 16 -33.30 0.92 19.25
C THR A 16 -34.30 1.99 18.75
N PRO A 17 -35.22 2.54 19.56
CA PRO A 17 -36.15 3.58 19.09
C PRO A 17 -35.47 4.94 18.91
N VAL A 18 -34.38 5.23 19.62
CA VAL A 18 -33.69 6.53 19.58
C VAL A 18 -32.90 6.69 18.27
N ILE A 19 -32.37 5.59 17.73
CA ILE A 19 -31.62 5.61 16.46
C ILE A 19 -32.58 5.74 15.25
N MET A 20 -33.84 5.31 15.37
CA MET A 20 -34.81 5.40 14.27
C MET A 20 -35.41 6.81 14.08
N VAL A 21 -35.34 7.69 15.08
CA VAL A 21 -35.92 9.05 15.00
C VAL A 21 -34.96 10.06 14.35
N ILE A 22 -33.67 9.76 14.19
CA ILE A 22 -32.69 10.66 13.56
C ILE A 22 -32.65 10.52 12.02
N SER A 23 -33.30 9.50 11.44
CA SER A 23 -33.22 9.24 9.99
C SER A 23 -34.41 9.73 9.16
N CYS A 24 -35.31 10.56 9.70
CA CYS A 24 -36.51 11.00 8.98
C CYS A 24 -36.85 12.48 9.22
N THR A 25 -36.04 13.40 8.69
CA THR A 25 -36.50 14.70 8.18
C THR A 25 -35.52 15.18 7.12
N ASN A 26 -35.89 15.02 5.84
CA ASN A 26 -35.69 16.01 4.77
C ASN A 26 -36.29 15.46 3.46
N ASN A 27 -37.55 15.80 3.21
CA ASN A 27 -38.19 15.79 1.89
C ASN A 27 -38.55 17.25 1.58
N GLY A 28 -37.94 17.85 0.55
CA GLY A 28 -38.63 18.24 -0.69
C GLY A 28 -38.88 19.75 -0.69
N GLN A 29 -38.79 20.52 -1.77
CA GLN A 29 -38.96 20.20 -3.18
C GLN A 29 -38.64 21.47 -4.03
N SER A 30 -38.31 21.26 -5.30
CA SER A 30 -38.71 22.08 -6.46
C SER A 30 -37.78 23.18 -7.05
N VAL A 31 -37.16 22.81 -8.18
CA VAL A 31 -37.10 23.51 -9.49
C VAL A 31 -36.33 24.84 -9.61
N SER A 32 -35.26 24.84 -10.40
CA SER A 32 -35.22 25.49 -11.74
C SER A 32 -33.78 25.55 -12.28
N THR A 33 -33.59 25.00 -13.47
CA THR A 33 -32.45 25.27 -14.35
C THR A 33 -32.44 26.75 -14.75
N ASN A 34 -31.31 27.44 -14.61
CA ASN A 34 -30.91 28.60 -15.41
C ASN A 34 -29.39 28.85 -15.26
N GLU A 35 -28.72 28.78 -16.41
CA GLU A 35 -27.53 29.51 -16.92
C GLU A 35 -26.37 29.99 -16.02
N PRO A 36 -25.13 30.00 -16.57
CA PRO A 36 -23.93 30.42 -15.83
C PRO A 36 -23.96 31.92 -15.55
N THR A 37 -23.87 32.29 -14.27
CA THR A 37 -23.65 33.68 -13.87
C THR A 37 -22.30 34.17 -14.38
N LYS A 38 -22.36 35.22 -15.20
CA LYS A 38 -21.26 36.09 -15.63
C LYS A 38 -20.39 36.50 -14.43
N PRO A 39 -19.05 36.60 -14.56
CA PRO A 39 -18.21 37.07 -13.47
C PRO A 39 -18.63 38.49 -13.08
N THR A 40 -18.69 38.74 -11.78
CA THR A 40 -18.82 40.08 -11.21
C THR A 40 -17.63 40.92 -11.69
N ASP A 41 -17.91 42.05 -12.35
CA ASP A 41 -16.88 43.03 -12.68
C ASP A 41 -16.18 43.49 -11.40
N PRO A 42 -14.84 43.67 -11.41
CA PRO A 42 -14.14 44.26 -10.28
C PRO A 42 -14.65 45.69 -10.05
N GLU A 43 -14.82 46.05 -8.78
CA GLU A 43 -15.20 47.39 -8.36
C GLU A 43 -14.26 48.43 -9.00
N THR A 44 -14.86 49.47 -9.56
CA THR A 44 -14.17 50.68 -10.01
C THR A 44 -13.32 51.23 -8.86
N PRO A 45 -12.03 51.56 -9.10
CA PRO A 45 -11.21 52.18 -8.07
C PRO A 45 -11.83 53.53 -7.69
N THR A 46 -11.90 53.81 -6.40
CA THR A 46 -12.16 55.17 -5.89
C THR A 46 -11.12 56.13 -6.47
N ASP A 47 -11.62 57.21 -7.07
CA ASP A 47 -10.84 58.31 -7.63
C ASP A 47 -9.80 58.80 -6.60
N PRO A 48 -8.55 59.07 -7.00
CA PRO A 48 -7.59 59.71 -6.12
C PRO A 48 -8.10 61.11 -5.76
N GLU A 49 -8.00 61.47 -4.49
CA GLU A 49 -8.27 62.82 -4.02
C GLU A 49 -7.50 63.83 -4.88
N THR A 50 -8.23 64.82 -5.40
CA THR A 50 -7.69 65.96 -6.12
C THR A 50 -6.56 66.59 -5.30
N PRO A 51 -5.35 66.76 -5.85
CA PRO A 51 -4.31 67.52 -5.17
C PRO A 51 -4.82 68.95 -4.98
N THR A 52 -4.68 69.48 -3.76
CA THR A 52 -4.82 70.91 -3.50
C THR A 52 -3.90 71.68 -4.45
N ASP A 53 -4.50 72.66 -5.16
CA ASP A 53 -3.83 73.56 -6.09
C ASP A 53 -2.54 74.13 -5.45
N PRO A 54 -1.40 74.14 -6.18
CA PRO A 54 -0.24 74.88 -5.72
C PRO A 54 -0.60 76.35 -5.64
N GLU A 55 -0.30 76.98 -4.50
CA GLU A 55 -0.43 78.43 -4.35
C GLU A 55 0.28 79.12 -5.51
N THR A 56 -0.44 80.05 -6.14
CA THR A 56 0.07 80.93 -7.19
C THR A 56 1.41 81.53 -6.77
N PRO A 57 2.49 81.37 -7.57
CA PRO A 57 3.74 82.02 -7.27
C PRO A 57 3.52 83.53 -7.29
N ILE A 58 3.90 84.20 -6.21
CA ILE A 58 3.97 85.67 -6.16
C ILE A 58 4.94 86.10 -7.26
N GLU A 59 4.48 86.99 -8.14
CA GLU A 59 5.31 87.58 -9.20
C GLU A 59 6.58 88.19 -8.58
N PRO A 60 7.76 87.95 -9.18
CA PRO A 60 8.98 88.59 -8.71
C PRO A 60 8.86 90.10 -8.91
N GLU A 61 9.03 90.87 -7.84
CA GLU A 61 9.17 92.32 -7.93
C GLU A 61 10.27 92.67 -8.92
N THR A 62 9.95 93.60 -9.83
CA THR A 62 10.89 94.22 -10.78
C THR A 62 12.18 94.62 -10.07
N PRO A 63 13.37 94.25 -10.58
CA PRO A 63 14.62 94.64 -9.97
C PRO A 63 14.76 96.16 -10.07
N ILE A 64 14.95 96.81 -8.93
CA ILE A 64 15.41 98.21 -8.89
C ILE A 64 16.81 98.24 -9.51
N GLU A 65 17.00 99.14 -10.48
CA GLU A 65 18.31 99.38 -11.10
C GLU A 65 19.38 99.64 -10.03
N PRO A 66 20.59 99.06 -10.15
CA PRO A 66 21.65 99.33 -9.21
C PRO A 66 22.09 100.79 -9.34
N GLU A 67 21.99 101.54 -8.24
CA GLU A 67 22.65 102.84 -8.13
C GLU A 67 24.16 102.64 -8.38
N THR A 68 24.71 103.44 -9.30
CA THR A 68 26.13 103.52 -9.59
C THR A 68 26.92 103.74 -8.29
N PRO A 69 27.94 102.92 -7.98
CA PRO A 69 28.76 103.16 -6.80
C PRO A 69 29.65 104.37 -7.05
N THR A 70 29.47 105.39 -6.22
CA THR A 70 30.39 106.51 -6.08
C THR A 70 31.76 105.99 -5.64
N GLU A 71 32.81 106.34 -6.36
CA GLU A 71 34.20 106.03 -6.00
C GLU A 71 34.56 106.59 -4.61
N PRO A 72 35.07 105.76 -3.67
CA PRO A 72 35.80 106.28 -2.51
C PRO A 72 37.26 106.44 -2.92
N ASN A 73 37.66 107.70 -3.11
CA ASN A 73 39.07 108.08 -3.08
C ASN A 73 39.58 108.01 -1.64
N GLY A 74 40.72 107.35 -1.44
CA GLY A 74 41.68 107.66 -0.36
C GLY A 74 41.87 106.57 0.70
N ASP A 75 42.89 105.73 0.49
CA ASP A 75 43.80 105.16 1.51
C ASP A 75 43.23 104.49 2.77
N ASP A 76 42.15 103.71 2.67
CA ASP A 76 41.80 102.71 3.68
C ASP A 76 41.73 101.29 3.07
N LYS A 77 42.40 100.33 3.68
CA LYS A 77 42.55 98.94 3.18
C LYS A 77 41.17 98.28 3.03
N VAL A 78 40.69 98.11 1.80
CA VAL A 78 39.36 97.55 1.50
C VAL A 78 39.32 96.04 1.78
N ILE A 79 38.44 95.60 2.68
CA ILE A 79 38.16 94.18 2.96
C ILE A 79 37.17 93.65 1.91
N LYS A 80 37.43 92.47 1.32
CA LYS A 80 36.50 91.86 0.36
C LYS A 80 35.21 91.41 1.07
N PRO A 81 34.02 91.57 0.47
CA PRO A 81 32.76 91.10 1.05
C PRO A 81 32.76 89.61 1.42
N GLU A 82 33.46 88.78 0.66
CA GLU A 82 33.60 87.35 0.92
C GLU A 82 34.45 87.05 2.18
N ASP A 83 35.47 87.87 2.44
CA ASP A 83 36.32 87.75 3.63
C ASP A 83 35.54 88.12 4.90
N LEU A 84 34.66 89.14 4.82
CA LEU A 84 33.74 89.53 5.90
C LEU A 84 32.70 88.44 6.19
N LYS A 85 32.09 87.86 5.16
CA LYS A 85 31.16 86.72 5.33
C LYS A 85 31.84 85.55 6.03
N LEU A 86 33.06 85.22 5.62
CA LEU A 86 33.83 84.13 6.21
C LEU A 86 34.22 84.46 7.65
N TYR A 87 34.62 85.70 7.94
CA TYR A 87 34.88 86.20 9.30
C TYR A 87 33.66 86.02 10.20
N ASP A 88 32.47 86.44 9.76
CA ASP A 88 31.23 86.30 10.55
C ASP A 88 30.87 84.84 10.83
N ILE A 89 31.13 83.93 9.89
CA ILE A 89 30.98 82.49 10.10
C ILE A 89 31.95 82.00 11.16
N PHE A 90 33.24 82.31 11.01
CA PHE A 90 34.30 81.88 11.93
C PHE A 90 34.13 82.42 13.34
N LYS A 91 33.63 83.66 13.46
CA LYS A 91 33.38 84.34 14.74
C LYS A 91 32.44 83.54 15.65
N ASN A 92 31.47 82.83 15.09
CA ASN A 92 30.54 81.99 15.85
C ASN A 92 31.22 80.79 16.54
N TYR A 93 32.50 80.52 16.25
CA TYR A 93 33.21 79.33 16.72
C TYR A 93 34.47 79.63 17.53
N VAL A 94 34.80 80.90 17.77
CA VAL A 94 36.01 81.32 18.50
C VAL A 94 36.02 80.79 19.94
N ASP A 95 34.85 80.72 20.58
CA ASP A 95 34.71 80.18 21.94
C ASP A 95 34.72 78.64 21.99
N LYS A 96 34.87 77.98 20.85
CA LYS A 96 34.92 76.52 20.76
C LYS A 96 36.37 76.06 20.61
N LYS A 97 36.70 74.95 21.27
CA LYS A 97 37.99 74.28 21.09
C LYS A 97 37.96 73.47 19.79
N ILE A 98 38.94 73.72 18.92
CA ILE A 98 39.05 73.12 17.58
C ILE A 98 40.05 71.96 17.60
N TYR A 99 39.60 70.77 17.22
CA TYR A 99 40.41 69.56 17.19
C TYR A 99 40.82 69.20 15.75
N LEU A 100 42.13 69.23 15.50
CA LEU A 100 42.73 68.94 14.19
C LEU A 100 43.51 67.61 14.24
N TYR A 101 43.65 66.92 13.11
CA TYR A 101 44.47 65.70 13.07
C TYR A 101 45.93 65.97 13.49
N ASN A 102 46.44 67.13 13.08
CA ASN A 102 47.69 67.73 13.54
C ASN A 102 47.54 69.26 13.43
N VAL A 103 48.03 70.02 14.41
CA VAL A 103 48.01 71.49 14.37
C VAL A 103 49.17 71.98 13.51
N SER A 104 48.95 71.94 12.19
CA SER A 104 49.91 72.42 11.19
C SER A 104 49.20 73.28 10.15
N ARG A 105 49.96 74.11 9.44
CA ARG A 105 49.41 74.98 8.38
C ARG A 105 48.57 74.20 7.36
N GLY A 106 48.95 72.96 7.03
CA GLY A 106 48.20 72.13 6.09
C GLY A 106 46.79 71.79 6.58
N TYR A 107 46.65 71.35 7.84
CA TYR A 107 45.35 71.01 8.41
C TYR A 107 44.50 72.23 8.77
N ILE A 108 45.13 73.33 9.18
CA ILE A 108 44.43 74.61 9.37
C ILE A 108 43.90 75.13 8.03
N ASN A 109 44.68 75.06 6.95
CA ASN A 109 44.19 75.39 5.61
C ASN A 109 43.05 74.46 5.18
N HIS A 110 43.14 73.17 5.47
CA HIS A 110 42.02 72.25 5.19
C HIS A 110 40.76 72.65 5.99
N PHE A 111 40.89 73.00 7.26
CA PHE A 111 39.79 73.52 8.08
C PHE A 111 39.16 74.76 7.45
N ILE A 112 39.97 75.73 7.02
CA ILE A 112 39.49 76.95 6.35
C ILE A 112 38.77 76.63 5.05
N ASN A 113 39.41 75.87 4.17
CA ASN A 113 38.85 75.51 2.86
C ASN A 113 37.53 74.76 3.00
N HIS A 114 37.43 73.91 4.02
CA HIS A 114 36.26 73.10 4.28
C HIS A 114 35.07 73.93 4.82
N ILE A 115 35.34 74.93 5.68
CA ILE A 115 34.34 75.92 6.10
C ILE A 115 33.87 76.74 4.89
N ALA A 116 34.81 77.23 4.09
CA ALA A 116 34.52 78.05 2.93
C ALA A 116 33.67 77.28 1.90
N SER A 117 34.04 76.02 1.60
CA SER A 117 33.33 75.19 0.63
C SER A 117 31.88 74.90 1.07
N HIS A 118 31.66 74.58 2.35
CA HIS A 118 30.31 74.30 2.87
C HIS A 118 29.40 75.53 2.86
N ASN A 119 29.97 76.73 2.98
CA ASN A 119 29.24 77.99 2.90
C ASN A 119 29.24 78.57 1.48
N GLN A 120 29.65 77.79 0.47
CA GLN A 120 29.68 78.19 -0.94
C GLN A 120 30.53 79.45 -1.22
N ILE A 121 31.57 79.67 -0.43
CA ILE A 121 32.52 80.78 -0.58
C ILE A 121 33.69 80.30 -1.44
N THR A 122 33.71 80.71 -2.70
CA THR A 122 34.68 80.24 -3.71
C THR A 122 35.92 81.11 -3.83
N SER A 123 35.91 82.32 -3.27
CA SER A 123 37.03 83.24 -3.25
C SER A 123 37.13 83.90 -1.88
N TYR A 124 38.29 83.79 -1.23
CA TYR A 124 38.61 84.43 0.04
C TYR A 124 40.13 84.62 0.14
N SER A 125 40.56 85.52 1.00
CA SER A 125 41.95 85.89 1.26
C SER A 125 42.28 85.70 2.74
N VAL A 126 42.01 84.52 3.29
CA VAL A 126 42.34 84.17 4.69
C VAL A 126 43.74 83.58 4.77
N SER A 127 44.53 84.06 5.72
CA SER A 127 45.88 83.56 5.98
C SER A 127 46.09 83.22 7.45
N ILE A 128 47.01 82.30 7.72
CA ILE A 128 47.39 81.93 9.09
C ILE A 128 48.47 82.91 9.55
N LEU A 129 48.10 83.81 10.46
CA LEU A 129 49.01 84.84 11.00
C LEU A 129 50.08 84.22 11.90
N SER A 130 49.66 83.36 12.82
CA SER A 130 50.54 82.65 13.74
C SER A 130 49.92 81.32 14.19
N ILE A 131 50.79 80.41 14.61
CA ILE A 131 50.45 79.20 15.37
C ILE A 131 51.27 79.32 16.65
N SER A 132 50.68 79.09 17.82
CA SER A 132 51.41 79.17 19.08
C SER A 132 52.52 78.12 19.14
N ASN A 133 53.58 78.40 19.89
CA ASN A 133 54.72 77.48 20.01
C ASN A 133 54.30 76.11 20.61
N ASP A 134 53.27 76.12 21.44
CA ASP A 134 52.73 74.92 22.11
C ASP A 134 51.66 74.23 21.26
N ASN A 135 51.35 74.74 20.06
CA ASN A 135 50.33 74.24 19.13
C ASN A 135 48.92 74.17 19.74
N ASP A 136 48.64 74.99 20.74
CA ASP A 136 47.35 75.06 21.44
C ASP A 136 46.42 76.17 20.90
N SER A 137 46.90 76.99 19.98
CA SER A 137 46.11 78.04 19.33
C SER A 137 46.68 78.47 17.98
N PHE A 138 45.81 79.01 17.12
CA PHE A 138 46.21 79.68 15.88
C PHE A 138 45.39 80.94 15.63
N VAL A 139 45.99 81.90 14.94
CA VAL A 139 45.36 83.19 14.59
C VAL A 139 45.13 83.25 13.09
N LEU A 140 43.88 83.47 12.68
CA LEU A 140 43.49 83.70 11.29
C LEU A 140 43.40 85.20 11.01
N LYS A 141 43.97 85.64 9.89
CA LYS A 141 43.86 87.01 9.39
C LYS A 141 43.05 87.03 8.10
N PHE A 142 42.11 87.98 8.00
CA PHE A 142 41.16 88.08 6.89
C PHE A 142 41.54 89.23 5.95
N GLY A 143 42.10 88.90 4.78
CA GLY A 143 42.62 89.87 3.81
C GLY A 143 43.77 90.71 4.37
N ASP A 144 43.89 91.95 3.87
CA ASP A 144 44.84 92.95 4.38
C ASP A 144 44.30 93.74 5.59
N SER A 145 43.12 93.37 6.09
CA SER A 145 42.44 94.02 7.20
C SER A 145 43.14 93.80 8.55
N ASP A 146 42.72 94.56 9.55
CA ASP A 146 43.12 94.34 10.95
C ASP A 146 42.17 93.35 11.67
N LEU A 147 41.31 92.64 10.94
CA LEU A 147 40.45 91.59 11.50
C LEU A 147 41.25 90.29 11.66
N ASP A 148 41.40 89.88 12.92
CA ASP A 148 41.92 88.59 13.30
C ASP A 148 40.95 87.81 14.22
N LEU A 149 41.07 86.49 14.20
CA LEU A 149 40.36 85.59 15.10
C LEU A 149 41.33 84.54 15.64
N THR A 150 41.36 84.39 16.96
CA THR A 150 42.19 83.40 17.67
C THR A 150 41.36 82.19 18.02
N PHE A 151 41.78 81.02 17.57
CA PHE A 151 41.12 79.75 17.90
C PHE A 151 41.97 78.96 18.87
N ASN A 152 41.35 78.47 19.95
CA ASN A 152 41.96 77.44 20.79
C ASN A 152 41.88 76.11 20.04
N CYS A 153 42.99 75.37 19.97
CA CYS A 153 43.04 74.11 19.27
C CYS A 153 43.79 73.01 20.02
N ASP A 154 43.60 71.78 19.56
CA ASP A 154 44.32 70.61 20.06
C ASP A 154 44.38 69.54 18.98
N THR A 155 45.21 68.53 19.19
CA THR A 155 45.29 67.37 18.31
C THR A 155 44.20 66.35 18.65
N LYS A 156 43.61 65.75 17.62
CA LYS A 156 42.70 64.62 17.78
C LYS A 156 43.45 63.44 18.38
N ILE A 157 42.89 62.87 19.43
CA ILE A 157 43.38 61.65 20.05
C ILE A 157 42.82 60.46 19.27
N GLU A 158 43.65 59.44 18.99
CA GLU A 158 43.15 58.20 18.41
C GLU A 158 42.09 57.58 19.34
N SER A 159 40.94 57.19 18.80
CA SER A 159 39.79 56.69 19.57
C SER A 159 40.16 55.48 20.40
N ASN A 160 40.99 54.57 19.88
CA ASN A 160 41.50 53.43 20.65
C ASN A 160 42.41 53.84 21.83
N ILE A 161 43.09 54.99 21.75
CA ILE A 161 43.91 55.53 22.83
C ILE A 161 43.02 56.26 23.85
N LYS A 162 42.10 57.09 23.37
CA LYS A 162 41.21 57.85 24.24
C LYS A 162 40.27 56.94 25.03
N TYR A 163 39.79 55.88 24.39
CA TYR A 163 38.95 54.87 25.01
C TYR A 163 39.77 53.61 25.31
N GLN A 164 40.98 53.73 25.85
CA GLN A 164 41.98 52.66 26.09
C GLN A 164 41.46 51.33 26.65
N GLU A 165 40.25 51.30 27.23
CA GLU A 165 39.49 50.08 27.56
C GLU A 165 38.78 49.42 26.36
N ALA A 166 38.97 49.87 25.10
CA ALA A 166 38.14 49.65 23.90
C ALA A 166 37.83 48.20 23.46
N ASN A 167 38.25 47.17 24.20
CA ASN A 167 37.64 45.83 24.13
C ASN A 167 36.56 45.63 25.21
N LYS A 168 36.07 46.72 25.81
CA LYS A 168 35.08 46.69 26.89
C LYS A 168 33.80 46.08 26.35
N ASN A 169 33.42 44.96 26.95
CA ASN A 169 32.07 44.45 26.83
C ASN A 169 31.16 45.42 27.60
N LEU A 170 30.15 46.00 26.93
CA LEU A 170 29.17 46.91 27.53
C LEU A 170 28.24 46.20 28.54
N GLY A 171 28.44 44.89 28.73
CA GLY A 171 27.65 44.05 29.61
C GLY A 171 26.37 43.61 28.93
N LYS A 172 25.36 43.31 29.75
CA LYS A 172 24.05 42.86 29.26
C LYS A 172 23.19 44.05 28.83
N LEU A 173 22.63 43.97 27.63
CA LEU A 173 21.73 44.98 27.06
C LEU A 173 20.42 44.34 26.60
N ASP A 174 19.29 44.96 26.91
CA ASP A 174 17.99 44.59 26.34
C ASP A 174 17.64 45.53 25.19
N LEU A 175 17.97 45.15 23.95
CA LEU A 175 17.67 45.94 22.75
C LEU A 175 16.33 45.55 22.10
N SER A 176 15.46 44.87 22.85
CA SER A 176 14.23 44.28 22.30
C SER A 176 13.22 45.27 21.72
N GLN A 177 13.23 46.52 22.18
CA GLN A 177 12.27 47.55 21.79
C GLN A 177 12.90 48.63 20.92
N ASN A 178 14.14 49.03 21.21
CA ASN A 178 14.89 50.06 20.51
C ASN A 178 16.37 50.05 20.93
N ASP A 179 17.18 50.88 20.29
CA ASP A 179 18.61 51.00 20.55
C ASP A 179 18.93 51.93 21.74
N ALA A 180 17.93 52.51 22.41
CA ALA A 180 18.13 53.47 23.49
C ALA A 180 18.99 52.93 24.65
N PRO A 181 18.87 51.65 25.08
CA PRO A 181 19.75 51.09 26.10
C PRO A 181 21.21 51.02 25.67
N LEU A 182 21.48 50.75 24.38
CA LEU A 182 22.83 50.81 23.83
C LEU A 182 23.35 52.24 23.89
N TYR A 183 22.57 53.22 23.43
CA TYR A 183 22.96 54.62 23.49
C TYR A 183 23.23 55.08 24.92
N ASN A 184 22.32 54.82 25.85
CA ASN A 184 22.52 55.16 27.26
C ASN A 184 23.80 54.52 27.81
N LYS A 185 24.11 53.28 27.43
CA LYS A 185 25.34 52.62 27.86
C LYS A 185 26.60 53.24 27.25
N LEU A 186 26.56 53.61 25.97
CA LEU A 186 27.63 54.35 25.30
C LEU A 186 27.84 55.74 25.94
N ILE A 187 26.77 56.36 26.41
CA ILE A 187 26.79 57.63 27.11
C ILE A 187 27.39 57.48 28.51
N ASP A 188 26.87 56.54 29.30
CA ASP A 188 27.22 56.38 30.71
C ASP A 188 28.61 55.75 30.89
N ASP A 189 28.95 54.72 30.12
CA ASP A 189 30.19 53.96 30.29
C ASP A 189 31.36 54.52 29.47
N ILE A 190 31.08 55.18 28.34
CA ILE A 190 32.11 55.64 27.38
C ILE A 190 32.11 57.19 27.24
N GLY A 191 31.04 57.87 27.67
CA GLY A 191 30.97 59.34 27.62
C GLY A 191 30.64 59.92 26.25
N ILE A 192 29.90 59.19 25.40
CA ILE A 192 29.66 59.59 23.99
C ILE A 192 28.65 60.75 23.84
N SER A 193 27.68 60.96 24.76
CA SER A 193 26.58 61.96 24.60
C SER A 193 27.04 63.40 24.45
N ASN A 194 28.17 63.75 25.07
CA ASN A 194 28.65 65.13 25.06
C ASN A 194 29.22 65.54 23.69
N LEU A 195 29.41 64.58 22.80
CA LEU A 195 30.19 64.77 21.59
C LEU A 195 29.31 64.90 20.35
N ILE A 196 28.19 64.18 20.24
CA ILE A 196 27.34 64.16 19.04
C ILE A 196 25.89 63.75 19.37
N LYS A 197 24.92 64.32 18.64
CA LYS A 197 23.51 63.87 18.58
C LYS A 197 23.41 62.45 17.98
N GLU A 198 22.32 61.71 18.25
CA GLU A 198 22.08 60.33 17.77
C GLU A 198 22.43 60.12 16.28
N ASP A 199 22.22 61.15 15.46
CA ASP A 199 22.35 61.17 14.01
C ASP A 199 23.78 61.43 13.47
N GLY A 200 24.78 61.66 14.33
CA GLY A 200 26.13 62.02 13.87
C GLY A 200 27.22 60.95 13.97
N PHE A 201 26.88 59.66 14.14
CA PHE A 201 27.83 58.56 13.95
C PHE A 201 27.30 57.48 13.00
N ASN A 202 28.18 56.93 12.17
CA ASN A 202 27.86 55.72 11.40
C ASN A 202 28.03 54.49 12.30
N ILE A 203 26.90 54.00 12.83
CA ILE A 203 26.83 52.79 13.63
C ILE A 203 26.76 51.59 12.69
N GLN A 204 27.81 50.78 12.71
CA GLN A 204 27.83 49.51 11.97
C GLN A 204 27.72 48.35 12.95
N PHE A 205 26.59 47.66 12.93
CA PHE A 205 26.42 46.43 13.68
C PHE A 205 27.14 45.27 12.98
N SER A 206 27.81 44.45 13.77
CA SER A 206 28.19 43.11 13.34
C SER A 206 27.26 42.12 14.03
N ASN A 207 26.94 41.05 13.32
CA ASN A 207 26.07 40.01 13.82
C ASN A 207 26.88 38.78 14.21
N ASN A 208 26.41 38.06 15.23
CA ASN A 208 26.81 36.69 15.48
C ASN A 208 26.55 35.86 14.20
N GLN A 209 27.55 35.11 13.73
CA GLN A 209 27.44 34.42 12.44
C GLN A 209 26.43 33.27 12.46
N GLU A 210 26.25 32.63 13.61
CA GLU A 210 25.41 31.44 13.77
C GLU A 210 23.93 31.82 14.00
N TYR A 211 23.70 32.77 14.92
CA TYR A 211 22.37 33.14 15.37
C TYR A 211 21.88 34.51 14.85
N LYS A 212 22.71 35.23 14.09
CA LYS A 212 22.38 36.49 13.38
C LYS A 212 21.83 37.63 14.25
N TYR A 213 22.03 37.62 15.56
CA TYR A 213 21.73 38.77 16.44
C TYR A 213 22.92 39.73 16.52
N ARG A 214 22.65 40.98 16.87
CA ARG A 214 23.69 42.01 17.02
C ARG A 214 24.48 41.76 18.31
N ASP A 215 25.79 41.61 18.22
CA ASP A 215 26.65 41.37 19.39
C ASP A 215 27.82 42.35 19.50
N LYS A 216 28.04 43.12 18.42
CA LYS A 216 29.08 44.12 18.34
C LYS A 216 28.57 45.36 17.62
N VAL A 217 29.07 46.50 18.08
CA VAL A 217 28.87 47.78 17.43
C VAL A 217 30.22 48.39 17.08
N THR A 218 30.36 48.81 15.83
CA THR A 218 31.52 49.56 15.35
C THR A 218 31.12 51.03 15.21
N LEU A 219 31.79 51.90 15.95
CA LEU A 219 31.63 53.35 15.83
C LEU A 219 32.83 53.89 15.04
N ASN A 220 32.56 54.44 13.86
CA ASN A 220 33.59 54.99 12.99
C ASN A 220 33.51 56.51 12.98
N PHE A 221 34.37 57.16 13.77
CA PHE A 221 34.39 58.63 13.93
C PHE A 221 34.90 59.36 12.67
N ASP A 222 35.64 58.67 11.81
CA ASP A 222 36.15 59.24 10.56
C ASP A 222 35.11 59.21 9.43
N LYS A 223 34.20 58.22 9.43
CA LYS A 223 33.17 58.05 8.38
C LYS A 223 31.93 58.90 8.58
N SER A 224 31.53 59.18 9.81
CA SER A 224 30.31 59.96 10.12
C SER A 224 30.25 61.33 9.43
N PHE A 225 31.40 61.80 8.97
CA PHE A 225 31.64 63.08 8.36
C PHE A 225 31.52 63.08 6.83
N LYS A 226 31.80 61.96 6.14
CA LYS A 226 31.85 61.95 4.66
C LYS A 226 30.49 62.06 3.99
N ASP A 227 29.41 61.74 4.70
CA ASP A 227 28.10 61.48 4.10
C ASP A 227 27.01 62.51 4.52
N ASN A 228 27.27 63.45 5.44
CA ASN A 228 26.27 64.40 5.95
C ASN A 228 26.72 65.88 5.90
N ASP A 229 26.25 66.62 4.88
CA ASP A 229 26.53 68.05 4.66
C ASP A 229 26.02 68.98 5.79
N THR A 230 25.13 68.51 6.67
CA THR A 230 24.46 69.37 7.66
C THR A 230 25.20 69.52 8.99
N ASN A 231 26.22 68.69 9.27
CA ASN A 231 26.91 68.65 10.57
C ASN A 231 28.46 68.61 10.47
N TRP A 232 29.01 68.99 9.32
CA TRP A 232 30.46 68.94 9.03
C TRP A 232 31.33 69.66 10.07
N PHE A 233 30.85 70.74 10.70
CA PHE A 233 31.63 71.49 11.69
C PHE A 233 31.86 70.69 12.98
N ASN A 234 30.95 69.78 13.36
CA ASN A 234 31.12 68.93 14.53
C ASN A 234 32.38 68.06 14.43
N TYR A 235 32.86 67.75 13.23
CA TYR A 235 34.15 67.05 13.04
C TYR A 235 35.31 67.77 13.73
N TYR A 236 35.31 69.10 13.69
CA TYR A 236 36.35 69.92 14.31
C TYR A 236 36.09 70.18 15.78
N LEU A 237 34.94 69.79 16.31
CA LEU A 237 34.63 69.84 17.75
C LEU A 237 34.91 68.49 18.45
N LEU A 238 35.12 67.43 17.68
CA LEU A 238 35.46 66.10 18.18
C LEU A 238 36.95 65.95 18.42
N ASP A 239 37.31 65.65 19.65
CA ASP A 239 38.67 65.37 20.08
C ASP A 239 39.15 63.94 19.78
N VAL A 240 38.35 63.15 19.05
CA VAL A 240 38.63 61.77 18.65
C VAL A 240 38.70 61.58 17.13
N LYS A 241 39.49 60.60 16.71
CA LYS A 241 39.56 60.06 15.34
C LYS A 241 39.66 58.52 15.33
N GLY A 242 39.41 57.88 14.20
CA GLY A 242 39.55 56.43 14.06
C GLY A 242 38.26 55.64 14.29
N VAL A 243 38.42 54.36 14.62
CA VAL A 243 37.34 53.38 14.77
C VAL A 243 37.45 52.68 16.11
N ILE A 244 36.32 52.56 16.83
CA ILE A 244 36.20 51.73 18.02
C ILE A 244 35.19 50.61 17.78
N GLN A 245 35.52 49.40 18.25
CA GLN A 245 34.64 48.24 18.20
C GLN A 245 34.30 47.82 19.62
N LEU A 246 33.01 47.77 19.93
CA LEU A 246 32.51 47.42 21.25
C LEU A 246 31.68 46.16 21.14
N SER A 247 31.78 45.30 22.15
CA SER A 247 30.95 44.08 22.25
C SER A 247 29.91 44.25 23.34
N PHE A 248 28.80 43.53 23.23
CA PHE A 248 27.75 43.50 24.25
C PHE A 248 27.01 42.16 24.22
N ASP A 249 26.46 41.79 25.38
CA ASP A 249 25.64 40.58 25.51
C ASP A 249 24.16 40.95 25.47
N LEU A 250 23.41 40.46 24.49
CA LEU A 250 21.97 40.70 24.49
C LEU A 250 21.26 39.88 25.57
N GLU A 251 20.32 40.50 26.29
CA GLU A 251 19.48 39.80 27.26
C GLU A 251 18.45 38.90 26.56
N LYS A 252 17.85 39.36 25.46
CA LYS A 252 16.84 38.61 24.69
C LYS A 252 17.37 38.23 23.31
N ARG A 253 17.92 37.03 23.22
CA ARG A 253 18.56 36.49 22.02
C ARG A 253 18.05 35.10 21.71
N ILE A 254 17.98 34.72 20.44
CA ILE A 254 17.30 33.49 20.03
C ILE A 254 17.97 32.22 20.59
N ASP A 255 19.28 32.22 20.80
CA ASP A 255 20.08 31.11 21.36
C ASP A 255 19.79 30.81 22.85
N ILE A 256 19.09 31.70 23.58
CA ILE A 256 18.60 31.36 24.93
C ILE A 256 17.24 30.65 24.91
N LEU A 257 16.55 30.63 23.76
CA LEU A 257 15.24 29.99 23.61
C LEU A 257 15.29 28.59 22.99
N LEU A 258 16.39 28.27 22.33
CA LEU A 258 16.58 27.01 21.60
C LEU A 258 18.07 26.71 21.48
N ASP A 259 18.40 25.44 21.24
CA ASP A 259 19.75 24.94 21.05
C ASP A 259 19.87 24.15 19.73
N ASP A 260 21.06 23.67 19.43
CA ASP A 260 21.35 22.92 18.21
C ASP A 260 20.59 21.61 18.06
N GLU A 261 19.92 21.11 19.12
CA GLU A 261 19.13 19.88 19.02
C GLU A 261 17.97 20.05 18.03
N ILE A 262 17.44 21.26 17.86
CA ILE A 262 16.41 21.57 16.85
C ILE A 262 16.92 21.29 15.42
N ASN A 263 18.22 21.23 15.17
CA ASN A 263 18.75 20.80 13.87
C ASN A 263 18.45 19.32 13.55
N ASN A 264 18.04 18.52 14.53
CA ASN A 264 17.69 17.11 14.36
C ASN A 264 16.22 16.87 14.01
N THR A 265 15.40 17.93 13.90
CA THR A 265 13.99 17.80 13.56
C THR A 265 13.77 17.29 12.14
N TYR A 266 12.64 16.63 11.92
CA TYR A 266 12.18 16.19 10.61
C TYR A 266 10.97 17.01 10.15
N GLY A 267 10.86 17.26 8.85
CA GLY A 267 9.72 17.89 8.19
C GLY A 267 9.59 19.39 8.43
N GLU A 268 8.36 19.87 8.23
CA GLU A 268 7.96 21.24 8.57
C GLU A 268 7.77 21.37 10.09
N LEU A 269 8.29 22.46 10.64
CA LEU A 269 8.14 22.83 12.04
C LEU A 269 7.05 23.89 12.19
N THR A 270 6.30 23.79 13.27
CA THR A 270 5.33 24.80 13.71
C THR A 270 5.79 25.50 14.98
N SER A 271 5.29 26.72 15.23
CA SER A 271 5.58 27.44 16.48
C SER A 271 5.22 26.62 17.73
N SER A 272 4.06 25.97 17.71
CA SER A 272 3.59 25.16 18.84
C SER A 272 4.49 23.98 19.13
N GLU A 273 5.05 23.34 18.10
CA GLU A 273 5.97 22.22 18.25
C GLU A 273 7.30 22.64 18.89
N VAL A 274 7.88 23.77 18.44
CA VAL A 274 9.09 24.35 19.05
C VAL A 274 8.83 24.68 20.52
N TYR A 275 7.71 25.36 20.80
CA TYR A 275 7.32 25.72 22.15
C TYR A 275 7.10 24.51 23.05
N ASP A 276 6.28 23.54 22.62
CA ASP A 276 5.91 22.38 23.42
C ASP A 276 7.15 21.55 23.79
N TYR A 277 8.16 21.48 22.90
CA TYR A 277 9.42 20.82 23.20
C TYR A 277 10.26 21.61 24.23
N TYR A 278 10.60 22.86 23.95
CA TYR A 278 11.54 23.61 24.79
C TYR A 278 10.94 24.10 26.11
N SER A 279 9.64 24.39 26.17
CA SER A 279 8.96 24.74 27.44
C SER A 279 8.97 23.59 28.46
N ASN A 280 9.09 22.34 27.99
CA ASN A 280 9.19 21.15 28.81
C ASN A 280 10.63 20.65 29.00
N LYS A 281 11.61 21.21 28.29
CA LYS A 281 13.03 20.85 28.42
C LYS A 281 13.61 21.52 29.66
N ASP A 282 14.18 20.74 30.58
CA ASP A 282 14.63 21.22 31.90
C ASP A 282 15.58 22.43 31.83
N SER A 283 16.46 22.49 30.83
CA SER A 283 17.42 23.60 30.66
C SER A 283 16.77 24.92 30.17
N PHE A 284 15.54 24.89 29.66
CA PHE A 284 14.86 26.05 29.07
C PHE A 284 13.60 26.47 29.82
N LYS A 285 13.06 25.59 30.68
CA LYS A 285 11.81 25.82 31.41
C LYS A 285 11.77 27.14 32.19
N ASP A 286 12.86 27.45 32.89
CA ASP A 286 12.96 28.70 33.65
C ASP A 286 13.07 29.93 32.74
N VAL A 287 13.72 29.80 31.58
CA VAL A 287 13.83 30.88 30.58
C VAL A 287 12.46 31.17 29.97
N TYR A 288 11.74 30.12 29.55
CA TYR A 288 10.41 30.24 28.96
C TYR A 288 9.42 30.91 29.92
N LYS A 289 9.52 30.56 31.22
CA LYS A 289 8.74 31.20 32.28
C LYS A 289 9.19 32.63 32.55
N LYS A 290 10.51 32.92 32.58
CA LYS A 290 11.05 34.26 32.85
C LYS A 290 10.56 35.27 31.82
N TYR A 291 10.52 34.88 30.55
CA TYR A 291 10.20 35.79 29.44
C TYR A 291 8.76 35.65 28.91
N ASP A 292 7.90 34.90 29.59
CA ASP A 292 6.50 34.65 29.19
C ASP A 292 6.37 34.25 27.70
N ILE A 293 7.19 33.27 27.30
CA ILE A 293 7.24 32.80 25.92
C ILE A 293 5.86 32.21 25.57
N LYS A 294 5.30 32.65 24.43
CA LYS A 294 3.99 32.23 23.94
C LYS A 294 4.12 31.03 23.00
N ARG A 295 3.12 30.17 23.02
CA ARG A 295 3.06 28.94 22.21
C ARG A 295 3.08 29.20 20.70
N ASP A 296 2.52 30.32 20.28
CA ASP A 296 2.42 30.81 18.90
C ASP A 296 3.41 31.95 18.57
N GLY A 297 4.36 32.25 19.47
CA GLY A 297 5.27 33.39 19.31
C GLY A 297 6.47 33.16 18.38
N PHE A 298 6.74 31.92 17.97
CA PHE A 298 7.83 31.61 17.02
C PHE A 298 7.36 31.84 15.58
N LEU A 299 8.17 32.58 14.84
CA LEU A 299 8.06 32.74 13.40
C LEU A 299 8.96 31.69 12.75
N VAL A 300 8.37 30.57 12.33
CA VAL A 300 9.06 29.47 11.65
C VAL A 300 8.88 29.61 10.14
N ASP A 301 9.97 29.87 9.43
CA ASP A 301 10.00 29.86 7.97
C ASP A 301 10.62 28.54 7.51
N ASN A 302 9.77 27.60 7.10
CA ASN A 302 10.20 26.29 6.60
C ASN A 302 10.94 26.38 5.24
N ASN A 303 10.71 27.45 4.45
CA ASN A 303 11.39 27.64 3.16
C ASN A 303 12.83 28.11 3.35
N SER A 304 13.03 29.14 4.18
CA SER A 304 14.39 29.60 4.54
C SER A 304 15.04 28.75 5.63
N ARG A 305 14.30 27.77 6.19
CA ARG A 305 14.70 26.91 7.30
C ARG A 305 15.17 27.75 8.48
N SER A 306 14.36 28.73 8.88
CA SER A 306 14.76 29.70 9.89
C SER A 306 13.71 29.90 10.97
N ILE A 307 14.17 30.11 12.21
CA ILE A 307 13.33 30.33 13.38
C ILE A 307 13.70 31.67 14.00
N LYS A 308 12.70 32.51 14.17
CA LYS A 308 12.77 33.78 14.92
C LYS A 308 11.69 33.80 15.98
N TYR A 309 11.85 34.60 17.03
CA TYR A 309 10.79 34.88 17.99
C TYR A 309 10.39 36.36 17.92
N GLY A 310 9.09 36.63 17.83
CA GLY A 310 8.57 37.95 17.47
C GLY A 310 8.64 39.01 18.58
N ASP A 311 8.42 38.62 19.84
CA ASP A 311 8.31 39.53 20.98
C ASP A 311 9.70 39.98 21.49
N GLY A 312 10.43 40.72 20.65
CA GLY A 312 11.62 41.46 21.06
C GLY A 312 12.88 40.60 21.27
N PHE A 313 12.90 39.37 20.76
CA PHE A 313 14.13 38.58 20.73
C PHE A 313 14.89 38.83 19.43
N GLU A 314 16.19 39.09 19.55
CA GLU A 314 17.04 39.25 18.39
C GLU A 314 17.58 37.92 17.86
N GLY A 315 17.82 37.90 16.56
CA GLY A 315 18.45 36.79 15.87
C GLY A 315 17.49 35.91 15.10
N THR A 316 18.09 34.99 14.37
CA THR A 316 17.40 33.99 13.56
C THR A 316 18.26 32.74 13.57
N PHE A 317 17.71 31.65 14.07
CA PHE A 317 18.34 30.34 14.03
C PHE A 317 18.11 29.71 12.66
N THR A 318 19.17 29.24 12.00
CA THR A 318 19.06 28.57 10.69
C THR A 318 19.21 27.07 10.88
N LEU A 319 18.21 26.28 10.47
CA LEU A 319 18.23 24.82 10.56
C LEU A 319 19.18 24.24 9.52
N ASN A 320 20.11 23.39 9.95
CA ASN A 320 21.16 22.83 9.09
C ASN A 320 20.70 21.66 8.18
N ASN A 321 19.52 21.07 8.41
CA ASN A 321 19.07 19.89 7.67
C ASN A 321 18.01 20.23 6.60
N LYS A 322 18.44 20.36 5.34
CA LYS A 322 17.51 20.57 4.22
C LYS A 322 16.79 19.29 3.77
N ASP A 323 17.34 18.11 4.06
CA ASP A 323 16.93 16.85 3.42
C ASP A 323 16.16 15.89 4.36
N LYS A 324 15.71 16.36 5.53
CA LYS A 324 15.01 15.53 6.52
C LYS A 324 13.50 15.68 6.41
N ASP A 325 12.89 14.98 5.46
CA ASP A 325 11.43 14.90 5.36
C ASP A 325 10.84 13.94 6.40
N LYS A 326 9.61 14.23 6.85
CA LYS A 326 8.78 13.26 7.60
C LYS A 326 8.17 12.26 6.62
N PHE A 327 8.20 10.98 6.97
CA PHE A 327 7.65 9.87 6.20
C PHE A 327 6.29 9.43 6.74
N ASN A 328 5.29 9.45 5.87
CA ASN A 328 3.96 8.98 6.21
C ASN A 328 3.93 7.44 6.23
N LEU A 329 3.76 6.82 7.38
CA LEU A 329 3.69 5.35 7.47
C LEU A 329 2.53 4.77 6.64
N SER A 330 1.43 5.53 6.47
CA SER A 330 0.27 5.07 5.69
C SER A 330 0.57 4.89 4.19
N THR A 331 1.63 5.49 3.65
CA THR A 331 1.99 5.37 2.23
C THR A 331 2.95 4.22 1.94
N ILE A 332 3.42 3.49 2.96
CA ILE A 332 4.42 2.42 2.80
C ILE A 332 3.80 1.18 2.12
N ASP A 333 2.47 1.03 2.03
CA ASP A 333 1.75 -0.05 1.28
C ASP A 333 2.38 -1.46 1.41
N ILE A 334 2.68 -1.88 2.64
CA ILE A 334 3.13 -3.26 2.92
C ILE A 334 1.90 -4.12 3.21
N LYS A 335 1.20 -4.57 2.17
CA LYS A 335 -0.05 -5.33 2.33
C LYS A 335 0.08 -6.53 3.26
N PHE A 336 1.21 -7.23 3.19
CA PHE A 336 1.50 -8.36 4.07
C PHE A 336 3.00 -8.62 4.24
N VAL A 337 3.36 -9.33 5.31
CA VAL A 337 4.71 -9.86 5.54
C VAL A 337 4.64 -11.33 5.91
N THR A 338 5.44 -12.15 5.25
CA THR A 338 5.45 -13.60 5.45
C THR A 338 6.75 -14.05 6.12
N ASN A 339 6.71 -14.89 7.16
CA ASN A 339 7.88 -15.61 7.68
C ASN A 339 8.09 -16.86 6.83
N THR A 340 9.30 -17.02 6.27
CA THR A 340 9.65 -18.11 5.34
C THR A 340 10.69 -19.07 5.93
N ASN A 341 10.95 -19.02 7.24
CA ASN A 341 11.96 -19.85 7.89
C ASN A 341 11.44 -21.21 8.35
N GLY A 342 10.13 -21.47 8.27
CA GLY A 342 9.55 -22.72 8.75
C GLY A 342 9.49 -22.86 10.27
N ASN A 343 10.01 -21.89 11.04
CA ASN A 343 10.00 -21.96 12.50
C ASN A 343 8.86 -21.08 13.07
N PRO A 344 7.82 -21.68 13.68
CA PRO A 344 6.70 -20.91 14.21
C PRO A 344 7.09 -20.05 15.43
N ASN A 345 8.17 -20.41 16.14
CA ASN A 345 8.62 -19.67 17.31
C ASN A 345 9.37 -18.37 16.95
N ASP A 346 9.84 -18.20 15.70
CA ASP A 346 10.57 -17.00 15.26
C ASP A 346 9.71 -16.03 14.43
N ASN A 347 8.42 -16.34 14.22
CA ASN A 347 7.48 -15.56 13.40
C ASN A 347 7.56 -14.05 13.67
N LYS A 348 7.39 -13.61 14.92
CA LYS A 348 7.38 -12.17 15.28
C LYS A 348 8.71 -11.50 15.00
N GLU A 349 9.83 -12.18 15.27
CA GLU A 349 11.16 -11.64 14.99
C GLU A 349 11.39 -11.48 13.48
N GLN A 350 11.00 -12.47 12.69
CA GLN A 350 11.14 -12.44 11.23
C GLN A 350 10.21 -11.41 10.57
N TRP A 351 8.97 -11.30 11.03
CA TRP A 351 8.06 -10.25 10.56
C TRP A 351 8.61 -8.87 10.87
N ARG A 352 9.09 -8.65 12.09
CA ARG A 352 9.68 -7.37 12.50
C ARG A 352 10.88 -7.01 11.64
N LYS A 353 11.83 -7.94 11.44
CA LYS A 353 13.01 -7.74 10.58
C LYS A 353 12.62 -7.38 9.14
N LYS A 354 11.63 -8.09 8.57
CA LYS A 354 11.14 -7.81 7.21
C LYS A 354 10.44 -6.45 7.12
N LEU A 355 9.59 -6.09 8.08
CA LEU A 355 8.94 -4.77 8.14
C LEU A 355 9.97 -3.64 8.22
N ILE A 356 10.97 -3.76 9.10
CA ILE A 356 12.05 -2.76 9.21
C ILE A 356 12.83 -2.65 7.90
N ASN A 357 13.15 -3.76 7.24
CA ASN A 357 13.82 -3.76 5.94
C ASN A 357 12.97 -3.07 4.85
N GLU A 358 11.66 -3.34 4.80
CA GLU A 358 10.75 -2.70 3.83
C GLU A 358 10.63 -1.20 4.06
N ILE A 359 10.49 -0.76 5.32
CA ILE A 359 10.47 0.67 5.68
C ILE A 359 11.80 1.33 5.29
N ASN A 360 12.93 0.69 5.62
CA ASN A 360 14.27 1.16 5.24
C ASN A 360 14.42 1.28 3.72
N ASN A 361 13.96 0.29 2.96
CA ASN A 361 14.05 0.30 1.51
C ASN A 361 13.24 1.44 0.88
N LYS A 362 12.04 1.73 1.40
CA LYS A 362 11.13 2.77 0.88
C LYS A 362 11.51 4.18 1.33
N THR A 363 12.01 4.35 2.56
CA THR A 363 12.27 5.68 3.14
C THR A 363 13.74 6.09 3.13
N LYS A 364 14.66 5.13 2.94
CA LYS A 364 16.11 5.31 3.07
C LYS A 364 16.60 5.71 4.47
N VAL A 365 15.72 5.75 5.48
CA VAL A 365 16.07 5.97 6.90
C VAL A 365 16.81 4.74 7.44
N SER A 366 17.89 4.92 8.20
CA SER A 366 18.67 3.80 8.76
C SER A 366 17.83 2.91 9.69
N LYS A 367 18.17 1.62 9.79
CA LYS A 367 17.41 0.65 10.59
C LYS A 367 17.38 1.01 12.08
N ASP A 368 18.48 1.52 12.63
CA ASP A 368 18.55 1.94 14.04
C ASP A 368 17.62 3.13 14.33
N VAL A 369 17.49 4.07 13.39
CA VAL A 369 16.55 5.19 13.49
C VAL A 369 15.11 4.69 13.36
N ILE A 370 14.84 3.73 12.48
CA ILE A 370 13.53 3.08 12.38
C ILE A 370 13.17 2.41 13.72
N GLU A 371 14.02 1.52 14.22
CA GLU A 371 13.78 0.75 15.45
C GLU A 371 13.53 1.62 16.68
N SER A 372 14.16 2.79 16.76
CA SER A 372 13.99 3.74 17.86
C SER A 372 12.78 4.68 17.72
N ASN A 373 12.17 4.76 16.53
CA ASN A 373 11.10 5.73 16.23
C ASN A 373 9.78 5.12 15.77
N ILE A 374 9.69 3.80 15.61
CA ILE A 374 8.42 3.12 15.32
C ILE A 374 8.11 2.05 16.36
N ASP A 375 6.83 1.95 16.71
CA ASP A 375 6.28 0.84 17.46
C ASP A 375 5.66 -0.15 16.47
N ILE A 376 6.06 -1.42 16.55
CA ILE A 376 5.49 -2.52 15.76
C ILE A 376 4.80 -3.47 16.74
N SER A 377 3.49 -3.65 16.57
CA SER A 377 2.69 -4.62 17.31
C SER A 377 2.07 -5.66 16.38
N PHE A 378 1.86 -6.86 16.92
CA PHE A 378 1.31 -8.01 16.18
C PHE A 378 0.09 -8.54 16.91
N ASP A 379 -1.00 -8.77 16.17
CA ASP A 379 -2.18 -9.49 16.62
C ASP A 379 -2.18 -10.88 15.97
N ASP A 380 -1.74 -11.87 16.74
CA ASP A 380 -1.61 -13.25 16.27
C ASP A 380 -2.97 -13.89 15.96
N SER A 381 -4.06 -13.44 16.61
CA SER A 381 -5.40 -14.00 16.45
C SER A 381 -6.03 -13.53 15.13
N ASN A 382 -5.86 -12.25 14.82
CA ASN A 382 -6.36 -11.67 13.57
C ASN A 382 -5.35 -11.77 12.41
N ARG A 383 -4.13 -12.28 12.67
CA ARG A 383 -3.03 -12.35 11.70
C ARG A 383 -2.72 -10.98 11.09
N THR A 384 -2.63 -9.96 11.93
CA THR A 384 -2.33 -8.56 11.51
C THR A 384 -1.16 -7.97 12.27
N PHE A 385 -0.59 -6.90 11.70
CA PHE A 385 0.38 -6.04 12.37
C PHE A 385 -0.08 -4.58 12.31
N LEU A 386 0.36 -3.77 13.28
CA LEU A 386 0.22 -2.32 13.31
C LEU A 386 1.61 -1.70 13.48
N ILE A 387 1.95 -0.77 12.60
CA ILE A 387 3.12 0.10 12.68
C ILE A 387 2.63 1.50 13.02
N SER A 388 3.18 2.12 14.04
CA SER A 388 2.89 3.51 14.40
C SER A 388 4.18 4.24 14.76
N SER A 389 4.18 5.57 14.65
CA SER A 389 5.23 6.40 15.23
C SER A 389 5.33 6.13 16.74
N SER A 390 6.54 5.93 17.25
CA SER A 390 6.76 5.65 18.66
C SER A 390 6.35 6.85 19.52
N GLN A 391 5.63 6.58 20.60
CA GLN A 391 5.17 7.61 21.54
C GLN A 391 6.29 8.12 22.45
N THR A 392 7.41 7.40 22.53
CA THR A 392 8.53 7.77 23.42
C THR A 392 9.44 8.84 22.83
N SER A 393 9.38 9.09 21.51
CA SER A 393 10.12 10.17 20.87
C SER A 393 9.24 11.41 20.72
N ASN A 394 9.83 12.59 20.95
CA ASN A 394 9.11 13.83 20.69
C ASN A 394 8.74 13.90 19.20
N PRO A 395 7.49 14.24 18.83
CA PRO A 395 7.01 14.26 17.45
C PRO A 395 7.88 15.07 16.47
N ILE A 396 8.63 16.07 16.94
CA ILE A 396 9.49 16.89 16.07
C ILE A 396 10.76 16.15 15.63
N PHE A 397 11.23 15.18 16.41
CA PHE A 397 12.42 14.36 16.10
C PHE A 397 12.07 12.99 15.51
N ASN A 398 10.78 12.64 15.45
CA ASN A 398 10.34 11.41 14.84
C ASN A 398 10.25 11.59 13.31
N PRO A 399 11.03 10.84 12.51
CA PRO A 399 10.93 10.88 11.06
C PRO A 399 9.64 10.24 10.53
N PHE A 400 8.82 9.59 11.36
CA PHE A 400 7.62 8.88 10.96
C PHE A 400 6.37 9.50 11.57
N TYR A 401 5.28 9.51 10.82
CA TYR A 401 3.95 9.90 11.32
C TYR A 401 2.85 8.99 10.76
N ASN A 402 1.66 9.11 11.35
CA ASN A 402 0.51 8.22 11.15
C ASN A 402 0.81 6.76 11.54
N SER A 403 -0.06 5.85 11.11
CA SER A 403 0.08 4.43 11.33
C SER A 403 -0.31 3.65 10.09
N TYR A 404 0.09 2.38 10.04
CA TYR A 404 -0.25 1.46 8.96
C TYR A 404 -0.55 0.07 9.52
N THR A 405 -1.60 -0.56 8.99
CA THR A 405 -1.99 -1.93 9.33
C THR A 405 -1.88 -2.85 8.12
N GLY A 406 -1.31 -4.03 8.31
CA GLY A 406 -1.24 -5.06 7.27
C GLY A 406 -1.42 -6.46 7.84
N LYS A 407 -1.27 -7.48 6.98
CA LYS A 407 -1.38 -8.90 7.39
C LYS A 407 -0.02 -9.54 7.66
N VAL A 408 0.03 -10.47 8.59
CA VAL A 408 1.19 -11.34 8.79
C VAL A 408 0.87 -12.77 8.41
N TYR A 409 1.82 -13.45 7.80
CA TYR A 409 1.72 -14.87 7.45
C TYR A 409 2.96 -15.61 7.92
N GLY A 410 2.83 -16.88 8.28
CA GLY A 410 3.98 -17.65 8.72
C GLY A 410 3.65 -19.09 9.10
N ALA A 411 4.65 -19.75 9.67
CA ALA A 411 4.50 -21.11 10.16
C ALA A 411 3.52 -21.15 11.34
N ILE A 412 2.57 -22.07 11.30
CA ILE A 412 1.68 -22.40 12.42
C ILE A 412 1.97 -23.84 12.81
N LYS A 413 2.18 -24.12 14.11
CA LYS A 413 2.30 -25.51 14.55
C LYS A 413 0.95 -26.19 14.36
N ILE A 414 0.93 -27.31 13.66
CA ILE A 414 -0.28 -28.12 13.47
C ILE A 414 -0.87 -28.60 14.82
N ASP A 415 -0.03 -28.72 15.86
CA ASP A 415 -0.45 -29.05 17.22
C ASP A 415 -1.17 -27.90 17.94
N ASP A 416 -0.85 -26.65 17.60
CA ASP A 416 -1.50 -25.46 18.16
C ASP A 416 -2.90 -25.26 17.55
N LEU A 417 -3.21 -25.95 16.45
CA LEU A 417 -4.53 -25.94 15.85
C LEU A 417 -5.53 -26.75 16.68
N ASN A 418 -6.64 -26.12 17.03
CA ASN A 418 -7.81 -26.78 17.61
C ASN A 418 -8.62 -27.55 16.56
N ILE A 419 -7.93 -28.43 15.83
CA ILE A 419 -8.52 -29.36 14.86
C ILE A 419 -8.66 -30.73 15.50
N ASP A 420 -9.74 -31.42 15.17
CA ASP A 420 -9.96 -32.80 15.58
C ASP A 420 -8.89 -33.70 14.93
N ASN A 421 -8.41 -34.68 15.69
CA ASN A 421 -7.38 -35.61 15.22
C ASN A 421 -7.98 -36.66 14.28
N TYR A 422 -9.28 -36.68 14.00
CA TYR A 422 -9.88 -37.69 13.14
C TYR A 422 -10.04 -37.21 11.68
N LEU A 423 -9.33 -37.87 10.76
CA LEU A 423 -9.37 -37.62 9.30
C LEU A 423 -10.49 -38.37 8.57
N GLY A 424 -11.38 -39.05 9.28
CA GLY A 424 -12.58 -39.62 8.68
C GLY A 424 -12.39 -41.00 8.09
N VAL A 425 -13.27 -41.33 7.15
CA VAL A 425 -13.19 -42.60 6.42
C VAL A 425 -12.28 -42.42 5.21
N LEU A 426 -11.13 -43.08 5.23
CA LEU A 426 -10.18 -43.14 4.13
C LEU A 426 -10.40 -44.44 3.34
N ALA A 427 -10.45 -44.33 2.01
CA ALA A 427 -10.58 -45.49 1.13
C ALA A 427 -9.25 -46.24 1.03
N ASN A 428 -9.23 -47.53 1.36
CA ASN A 428 -7.98 -48.30 1.45
C ASN A 428 -7.19 -48.34 0.13
N ASN A 429 -7.90 -48.40 -1.00
CA ASN A 429 -7.32 -48.39 -2.36
C ASN A 429 -6.75 -47.03 -2.80
N LYS A 430 -7.18 -45.94 -2.15
CA LYS A 430 -6.60 -44.60 -2.36
C LYS A 430 -5.46 -44.34 -1.38
N LEU A 431 -5.63 -44.77 -0.13
CA LEU A 431 -4.61 -44.62 0.89
C LEU A 431 -3.37 -45.47 0.58
N ILE A 432 -3.55 -46.67 0.01
CA ILE A 432 -2.45 -47.59 -0.31
C ILE A 432 -2.36 -47.80 -1.82
N VAL A 433 -1.26 -47.35 -2.41
CA VAL A 433 -0.93 -47.59 -3.82
C VAL A 433 0.39 -48.37 -3.87
N ASN A 434 0.37 -49.57 -4.48
CA ASN A 434 1.56 -50.44 -4.60
C ASN A 434 2.27 -50.76 -3.26
N SER A 435 1.50 -50.99 -2.20
CA SER A 435 2.02 -51.24 -0.83
C SER A 435 2.79 -50.07 -0.21
N GLN A 436 2.55 -48.85 -0.68
CA GLN A 436 3.03 -47.60 -0.08
C GLN A 436 1.83 -46.70 0.24
N ILE A 437 1.97 -45.83 1.25
CA ILE A 437 0.96 -44.80 1.48
C ILE A 437 1.06 -43.78 0.35
N ASP A 438 -0.10 -43.36 -0.16
CA ASP A 438 -0.19 -42.29 -1.14
C ASP A 438 -0.11 -40.93 -0.43
N ASN A 439 1.06 -40.29 -0.48
CA ASN A 439 1.29 -38.99 0.13
C ASN A 439 0.41 -37.91 -0.47
N GLU A 440 0.09 -37.99 -1.77
CA GLU A 440 -0.75 -37.02 -2.47
C GLU A 440 -2.17 -37.08 -1.90
N PHE A 441 -2.70 -38.29 -1.72
CA PHE A 441 -4.00 -38.48 -1.09
C PHE A 441 -4.08 -37.94 0.34
N ILE A 442 -3.01 -38.10 1.14
CA ILE A 442 -2.93 -37.53 2.50
C ILE A 442 -2.84 -36.01 2.45
N ALA A 443 -2.00 -35.46 1.58
CA ALA A 443 -1.85 -34.03 1.39
C ALA A 443 -3.17 -33.37 0.96
N ASP A 444 -3.91 -33.96 0.02
CA ASP A 444 -5.24 -33.52 -0.40
C ASP A 444 -6.26 -33.58 0.74
N THR A 445 -6.24 -34.68 1.51
CA THR A 445 -7.15 -34.85 2.65
C THR A 445 -6.89 -33.79 3.72
N LEU A 446 -5.63 -33.54 4.06
CA LEU A 446 -5.24 -32.51 5.02
C LEU A 446 -5.49 -31.11 4.46
N SER A 447 -5.27 -30.88 3.17
CA SER A 447 -5.53 -29.62 2.50
C SER A 447 -7.00 -29.22 2.64
N PHE A 448 -7.89 -30.17 2.34
CA PHE A 448 -9.32 -29.99 2.52
C PHE A 448 -9.65 -29.71 4.00
N TYR A 449 -9.09 -30.50 4.92
CA TYR A 449 -9.43 -30.42 6.34
C TYR A 449 -8.98 -29.11 7.00
N LEU A 450 -7.80 -28.62 6.59
CA LEU A 450 -7.17 -27.42 7.12
C LEU A 450 -7.50 -26.17 6.30
N ASN A 451 -8.30 -26.32 5.23
CA ASN A 451 -8.62 -25.27 4.28
C ASN A 451 -7.37 -24.49 3.82
N THR A 452 -6.31 -25.24 3.49
CA THR A 452 -5.04 -24.72 2.98
C THR A 452 -4.53 -25.64 1.89
N GLU A 453 -3.61 -25.19 1.06
CA GLU A 453 -2.89 -26.07 0.15
C GLU A 453 -1.69 -26.72 0.88
N ILE A 454 -1.72 -28.04 1.01
CA ILE A 454 -0.62 -28.90 1.46
C ILE A 454 -0.21 -29.77 0.27
N LYS A 455 1.08 -29.79 -0.03
CA LYS A 455 1.65 -30.57 -1.13
C LYS A 455 2.12 -31.94 -0.64
N GLU A 456 2.19 -32.89 -1.57
CA GLU A 456 2.68 -34.26 -1.34
C GLU A 456 4.05 -34.28 -0.62
N ASP A 457 4.96 -33.40 -1.01
CA ASP A 457 6.32 -33.33 -0.48
C ASP A 457 6.41 -32.66 0.89
N GLU A 458 5.37 -31.94 1.32
CA GLU A 458 5.26 -31.39 2.68
C GLU A 458 4.82 -32.45 3.70
N VAL A 459 4.32 -33.61 3.26
CA VAL A 459 3.78 -34.67 4.13
C VAL A 459 4.81 -35.77 4.34
N ASP A 460 5.14 -36.03 5.60
CA ASP A 460 5.95 -37.17 6.03
C ASP A 460 5.26 -37.93 7.16
N TYR A 461 5.58 -39.20 7.35
CA TYR A 461 5.06 -40.03 8.44
C TYR A 461 6.12 -41.01 8.96
N LYS A 462 6.07 -41.30 10.26
CA LYS A 462 7.11 -42.10 10.93
C LYS A 462 6.84 -43.59 10.89
N GLU A 463 5.57 -43.98 10.85
CA GLU A 463 5.13 -45.35 10.96
C GLU A 463 5.24 -46.12 9.63
N SER A 464 5.43 -47.44 9.69
CA SER A 464 5.32 -48.27 8.49
C SER A 464 3.87 -48.27 7.98
N TYR A 465 3.66 -48.48 6.67
CA TYR A 465 2.29 -48.57 6.14
C TYR A 465 1.48 -49.67 6.87
N SER A 466 2.10 -50.78 7.25
CA SER A 466 1.45 -51.83 8.04
C SER A 466 1.00 -51.33 9.41
N ASP A 467 1.80 -50.53 10.10
CA ASP A 467 1.44 -49.96 11.40
C ASP A 467 0.32 -48.94 11.28
N ILE A 468 0.36 -48.09 10.24
CA ILE A 468 -0.69 -47.10 9.94
C ILE A 468 -2.04 -47.82 9.75
N ILE A 469 -2.06 -48.89 8.96
CA ILE A 469 -3.27 -49.65 8.66
C ILE A 469 -3.76 -50.45 9.87
N ASN A 470 -2.85 -51.09 10.61
CA ASN A 470 -3.21 -51.90 11.78
C ASN A 470 -3.72 -51.03 12.93
N ASN A 471 -3.08 -49.89 13.18
CA ASN A 471 -3.42 -49.01 14.29
C ASN A 471 -4.49 -47.98 13.95
N LYS A 472 -4.80 -47.78 12.65
CA LYS A 472 -5.80 -46.82 12.14
C LYS A 472 -5.52 -45.39 12.59
N GLN A 473 -4.24 -45.10 12.68
CA GLN A 473 -3.70 -43.81 13.05
C GLN A 473 -2.35 -43.62 12.35
N MET A 474 -2.01 -42.38 12.04
CA MET A 474 -0.74 -42.00 11.43
C MET A 474 -0.24 -40.72 12.08
N THR A 475 1.05 -40.67 12.38
CA THR A 475 1.71 -39.48 12.87
C THR A 475 2.23 -38.70 11.67
N VAL A 476 1.45 -37.71 11.23
CA VAL A 476 1.83 -36.87 10.09
C VAL A 476 2.74 -35.75 10.57
N THR A 477 3.90 -35.63 9.94
CA THR A 477 4.80 -34.50 10.06
C THR A 477 4.64 -33.62 8.83
N LEU A 478 4.22 -32.37 9.03
CA LEU A 478 4.23 -31.35 8.00
C LEU A 478 5.59 -30.65 8.02
N ASN A 479 6.34 -30.84 6.94
CA ASN A 479 7.65 -30.27 6.72
C ASN A 479 7.53 -29.03 5.84
N TYR A 480 8.17 -27.94 6.26
CA TYR A 480 8.30 -26.76 5.41
C TYR A 480 9.45 -26.97 4.42
N ILE A 481 9.16 -26.91 3.11
CA ILE A 481 10.17 -27.00 2.06
C ILE A 481 10.58 -25.60 1.61
N TYR A 482 11.79 -25.20 1.98
CA TYR A 482 12.33 -23.90 1.60
C TYR A 482 12.36 -23.72 0.07
N GLY A 483 11.88 -22.57 -0.42
CA GLY A 483 11.86 -22.22 -1.84
C GLY A 483 10.54 -22.49 -2.57
N GLN A 484 9.67 -23.36 -2.04
CA GLN A 484 8.36 -23.63 -2.65
C GLN A 484 7.26 -22.64 -2.24
N HIS A 485 7.54 -21.77 -1.26
CA HIS A 485 6.55 -20.90 -0.61
C HIS A 485 6.89 -19.40 -0.65
N THR A 486 7.80 -18.99 -1.53
CA THR A 486 8.34 -17.62 -1.58
C THR A 486 7.30 -16.51 -1.83
N TYR A 487 6.05 -16.86 -2.20
CA TYR A 487 4.99 -15.90 -2.52
C TYR A 487 3.66 -16.12 -1.80
N ARG A 488 3.62 -16.90 -0.71
CA ARG A 488 2.36 -17.16 -0.01
C ARG A 488 1.89 -15.93 0.78
N ASN A 489 0.72 -15.42 0.40
CA ASN A 489 -0.16 -14.54 1.17
C ASN A 489 -1.11 -15.36 2.05
N MET A 490 -0.62 -16.47 2.61
CA MET A 490 -1.36 -17.39 3.46
C MET A 490 -0.41 -18.07 4.46
N ASP A 491 -0.97 -18.50 5.58
CA ASP A 491 -0.25 -19.30 6.57
C ASP A 491 0.06 -20.70 6.04
N TYR A 492 1.03 -21.35 6.67
CA TYR A 492 1.38 -22.73 6.37
C TYR A 492 1.65 -23.50 7.65
N PHE A 493 1.46 -24.81 7.60
CA PHE A 493 1.50 -25.66 8.79
C PHE A 493 2.80 -26.43 8.87
N VAL A 494 3.32 -26.54 10.09
CA VAL A 494 4.55 -27.31 10.39
C VAL A 494 4.38 -28.10 11.67
N GLY A 495 5.21 -29.12 11.86
CA GLY A 495 5.23 -29.93 13.08
C GLY A 495 4.53 -31.28 12.88
N THR A 496 4.30 -31.99 13.97
CA THR A 496 3.91 -33.40 13.93
C THR A 496 2.66 -33.65 14.73
N LYS A 497 1.60 -34.19 14.10
CA LYS A 497 0.33 -34.49 14.77
C LYS A 497 -0.14 -35.91 14.48
N LEU A 498 -0.64 -36.57 15.53
CA LEU A 498 -1.25 -37.89 15.42
C LEU A 498 -2.68 -37.76 14.92
N PHE A 499 -2.93 -38.27 13.72
CA PHE A 499 -4.26 -38.38 13.15
C PHE A 499 -4.78 -39.81 13.27
N LYS A 500 -6.07 -39.95 13.57
CA LYS A 500 -6.85 -41.19 13.57
C LYS A 500 -7.76 -41.21 12.35
N PHE A 501 -8.10 -42.37 11.85
CA PHE A 501 -9.02 -42.50 10.73
C PHE A 501 -9.75 -43.84 10.77
N SER A 502 -10.72 -44.03 9.89
CA SER A 502 -11.39 -45.30 9.64
C SER A 502 -11.11 -45.74 8.22
N LEU A 503 -10.88 -47.04 8.03
CA LEU A 503 -10.57 -47.61 6.72
C LEU A 503 -11.82 -48.21 6.09
N ALA A 504 -12.19 -47.72 4.92
CA ALA A 504 -13.16 -48.39 4.04
C ALA A 504 -12.45 -49.46 3.21
N LYS A 505 -12.87 -50.73 3.38
CA LYS A 505 -12.38 -51.86 2.58
C LYS A 505 -13.04 -51.86 1.20
N ASP A 506 -12.51 -51.08 0.26
CA ASP A 506 -12.84 -51.24 -1.16
C ASP A 506 -12.16 -52.50 -1.69
N ASN A 507 -12.78 -53.65 -1.43
CA ASN A 507 -12.25 -54.94 -1.81
C ASN A 507 -12.69 -55.30 -3.24
N ILE A 508 -12.17 -54.57 -4.24
CA ILE A 508 -12.06 -55.11 -5.59
C ILE A 508 -10.64 -55.69 -5.70
N GLN A 509 -10.54 -56.94 -5.23
CA GLN A 509 -9.43 -57.91 -5.39
C GLN A 509 -8.16 -57.70 -4.54
N SER A 510 -8.16 -58.18 -3.29
CA SER A 510 -7.35 -59.36 -2.89
C SER A 510 -7.55 -59.75 -1.41
N SER A 511 -7.71 -61.06 -1.17
CA SER A 511 -7.68 -61.76 0.13
C SER A 511 -6.32 -61.59 0.83
N LYS A 512 -6.11 -61.65 2.16
CA LYS A 512 -6.85 -62.16 3.33
C LYS A 512 -6.17 -61.58 4.61
N ASN A 513 -6.97 -61.15 5.60
CA ASN A 513 -6.67 -60.78 7.02
C ASN A 513 -5.79 -59.53 7.20
N TYR A 514 -6.13 -58.48 7.98
CA TYR A 514 -6.45 -58.42 9.43
C TYR A 514 -7.48 -57.30 9.80
N ASP A 515 -7.47 -56.82 11.06
CA ASP A 515 -8.59 -56.76 12.00
C ASP A 515 -9.43 -55.46 12.16
N THR A 516 -10.69 -55.72 12.47
CA THR A 516 -11.89 -54.88 12.60
C THR A 516 -12.02 -54.26 14.01
N TYR A 517 -12.20 -52.93 14.19
CA TYR A 517 -13.48 -52.40 14.69
C TYR A 517 -14.67 -53.08 14.01
N ASN A 518 -15.61 -53.58 14.81
CA ASN A 518 -16.65 -54.54 14.42
C ASN A 518 -17.68 -53.92 13.45
N PHE A 519 -17.25 -53.61 12.22
CA PHE A 519 -18.08 -53.78 11.05
C PHE A 519 -18.63 -55.19 11.15
N ASP A 520 -19.94 -55.32 11.30
CA ASP A 520 -20.62 -56.62 11.37
C ASP A 520 -19.99 -57.55 10.33
N LYS A 521 -19.26 -58.58 10.79
CA LYS A 521 -18.50 -59.50 9.93
C LYS A 521 -19.41 -60.20 8.90
N SER A 522 -20.73 -60.15 9.09
CA SER A 522 -21.72 -60.64 8.13
C SER A 522 -21.97 -59.72 6.93
N LYS A 523 -21.47 -58.48 6.95
CA LYS A 523 -21.73 -57.44 5.93
C LYS A 523 -20.46 -57.09 5.14
N ASN A 524 -20.51 -57.26 3.83
CA ASN A 524 -19.45 -56.81 2.91
C ASN A 524 -19.72 -55.37 2.46
N LEU A 525 -18.70 -54.50 2.50
CA LEU A 525 -18.77 -53.18 1.88
C LEU A 525 -19.00 -53.35 0.38
N TYR A 526 -20.09 -52.78 -0.14
CA TYR A 526 -20.43 -52.87 -1.56
C TYR A 526 -20.00 -51.63 -2.32
N LYS A 527 -20.21 -50.43 -1.76
CA LYS A 527 -19.95 -49.15 -2.43
C LYS A 527 -19.84 -48.01 -1.42
N LEU A 528 -18.89 -47.10 -1.65
CA LEU A 528 -18.79 -45.81 -0.97
C LEU A 528 -19.30 -44.71 -1.91
N LEU A 529 -20.18 -43.85 -1.41
CA LEU A 529 -20.81 -42.79 -2.19
C LEU A 529 -20.67 -41.46 -1.45
N GLN A 530 -19.87 -40.53 -1.99
CA GLN A 530 -19.77 -39.18 -1.42
C GLN A 530 -21.11 -38.44 -1.58
N LEU A 531 -21.71 -38.00 -0.48
CA LEU A 531 -23.03 -37.36 -0.47
C LEU A 531 -22.97 -35.88 -0.77
N SER A 532 -21.92 -35.19 -0.34
CA SER A 532 -21.75 -33.75 -0.52
C SER A 532 -20.41 -33.46 -1.19
N ALA A 533 -20.40 -32.57 -2.18
CA ALA A 533 -19.13 -32.15 -2.79
C ALA A 533 -18.29 -31.28 -1.83
N ASN A 534 -18.97 -30.54 -0.95
CA ASN A 534 -18.35 -29.54 -0.06
C ASN A 534 -18.16 -30.03 1.37
N LYS A 535 -18.73 -31.19 1.71
CA LYS A 535 -18.55 -31.85 3.01
C LYS A 535 -18.06 -33.26 2.76
N LEU A 536 -17.10 -33.74 3.57
CA LEU A 536 -16.64 -35.13 3.55
C LEU A 536 -17.68 -36.05 4.21
N GLU A 537 -18.91 -36.01 3.69
CA GLU A 537 -20.03 -36.89 4.03
C GLU A 537 -20.03 -38.06 3.04
N TYR A 538 -19.89 -39.28 3.57
CA TYR A 538 -19.86 -40.50 2.77
C TYR A 538 -20.98 -41.43 3.19
N LEU A 539 -21.73 -41.94 2.22
CA LEU A 539 -22.68 -43.02 2.39
C LEU A 539 -22.00 -44.34 2.06
N THR A 540 -21.97 -45.21 3.05
CA THR A 540 -21.42 -46.56 2.94
C THR A 540 -22.58 -47.53 2.75
N ILE A 541 -22.54 -48.28 1.65
CA ILE A 541 -23.57 -49.24 1.27
C ILE A 541 -23.09 -50.64 1.61
N PHE A 542 -23.81 -51.34 2.49
CA PHE A 542 -23.44 -52.68 2.95
C PHE A 542 -24.32 -53.76 2.33
N LYS A 543 -23.68 -54.87 1.96
CA LYS A 543 -24.36 -56.10 1.50
C LYS A 543 -24.30 -57.14 2.61
N ASN A 544 -25.44 -57.59 3.13
CA ASN A 544 -25.48 -58.74 4.04
C ASN A 544 -25.14 -60.04 3.28
N SER A 545 -24.66 -61.05 4.00
CA SER A 545 -24.44 -62.45 3.59
C SER A 545 -25.45 -63.06 2.60
N ASN A 546 -26.73 -62.68 2.66
CA ASN A 546 -27.77 -63.14 1.71
C ASN A 546 -27.88 -62.32 0.42
N ASN A 547 -26.89 -61.50 0.08
CA ASN A 547 -26.95 -60.50 -0.99
C ASN A 547 -28.08 -59.46 -0.83
N GLN A 548 -28.59 -59.29 0.38
CA GLN A 548 -29.66 -58.36 0.72
C GLN A 548 -29.10 -57.11 1.38
N PHE A 549 -29.49 -55.95 0.90
CA PHE A 549 -29.15 -54.65 1.47
C PHE A 549 -30.25 -54.25 2.46
N SER A 550 -29.93 -54.22 3.75
CA SER A 550 -30.91 -53.94 4.83
C SER A 550 -30.72 -52.57 5.48
N SER A 551 -29.51 -51.99 5.41
CA SER A 551 -29.18 -50.72 6.05
C SER A 551 -28.12 -49.97 5.25
N LEU A 552 -28.24 -48.65 5.16
CA LEU A 552 -27.16 -47.77 4.67
C LEU A 552 -26.60 -47.02 5.88
N GLU A 553 -25.31 -46.73 5.91
CA GLU A 553 -24.72 -45.95 7.01
C GLU A 553 -24.08 -44.68 6.45
N ILE A 554 -24.40 -43.53 7.05
CA ILE A 554 -23.73 -42.28 6.74
C ILE A 554 -22.59 -42.07 7.71
N TYR A 555 -21.43 -41.75 7.15
CA TYR A 555 -20.25 -41.32 7.87
C TYR A 555 -20.04 -39.83 7.58
N ILE A 556 -19.82 -39.04 8.63
CA ILE A 556 -19.15 -37.75 8.52
C ILE A 556 -17.69 -37.94 8.88
N ASN A 557 -16.82 -37.18 8.21
CA ASN A 557 -15.43 -37.02 8.60
C ASN A 557 -15.27 -36.24 9.93
N THR A 558 -15.76 -36.82 11.03
CA THR A 558 -15.61 -36.35 12.42
C THR A 558 -15.58 -37.57 13.34
N VAL A 559 -15.13 -37.44 14.60
CA VAL A 559 -15.10 -38.53 15.60
C VAL A 559 -16.47 -39.17 15.87
N GLN A 560 -17.57 -38.55 15.41
CA GLN A 560 -18.90 -39.06 15.67
C GLN A 560 -19.16 -40.42 14.99
N PRO A 561 -19.86 -41.35 15.67
CA PRO A 561 -20.13 -42.68 15.13
C PRO A 561 -20.98 -42.62 13.87
N ALA A 562 -20.83 -43.60 12.98
CA ALA A 562 -21.66 -43.69 11.78
C ALA A 562 -23.16 -43.65 12.15
N LYS A 563 -23.95 -42.88 11.40
CA LYS A 563 -25.39 -42.90 11.57
C LYS A 563 -25.99 -43.94 10.65
N VAL A 564 -26.54 -44.99 11.25
CA VAL A 564 -27.26 -46.02 10.51
C VAL A 564 -28.59 -45.43 10.02
N ILE A 565 -28.76 -45.38 8.71
CA ILE A 565 -30.06 -45.18 8.09
C ILE A 565 -30.69 -46.54 7.82
N ASP A 566 -31.62 -46.88 8.68
CA ASP A 566 -32.45 -48.05 8.51
C ASP A 566 -33.59 -47.77 7.52
N PHE A 567 -33.40 -48.24 6.29
CA PHE A 567 -34.44 -48.20 5.27
C PHE A 567 -35.45 -49.34 5.42
N SER A 568 -35.17 -50.38 6.21
CA SER A 568 -36.03 -51.57 6.30
C SER A 568 -37.41 -51.22 6.88
N ASN A 569 -37.45 -50.38 7.91
CA ASN A 569 -38.70 -49.91 8.52
C ASN A 569 -39.51 -48.99 7.59
N ASN A 570 -38.83 -48.23 6.73
CA ASN A 570 -39.47 -47.19 5.90
C ASN A 570 -39.90 -47.69 4.52
N LEU A 571 -39.17 -48.65 3.94
CA LEU A 571 -39.41 -49.12 2.59
C LEU A 571 -40.44 -50.25 2.51
N GLN A 572 -40.66 -51.03 3.58
CA GLN A 572 -41.36 -52.33 3.51
C GLN A 572 -40.78 -53.27 2.44
N VAL A 573 -39.57 -53.00 1.93
CA VAL A 573 -38.96 -53.78 0.85
C VAL A 573 -37.93 -54.76 1.40
N ARG A 574 -37.92 -55.97 0.83
CA ARG A 574 -37.01 -57.07 1.24
C ARG A 574 -35.54 -56.81 0.89
N THR A 575 -35.23 -55.95 -0.09
CA THR A 575 -33.87 -55.73 -0.62
C THR A 575 -33.75 -54.47 -1.48
N ILE A 576 -32.85 -53.55 -1.10
CA ILE A 576 -32.29 -52.54 -2.04
C ILE A 576 -31.50 -53.28 -3.13
N LYS A 577 -31.47 -52.78 -4.36
CA LYS A 577 -30.72 -53.35 -5.49
C LYS A 577 -29.52 -52.47 -5.83
N ASP A 578 -29.77 -51.20 -6.17
CA ASP A 578 -28.75 -50.23 -6.52
C ASP A 578 -28.97 -48.89 -5.78
N VAL A 579 -27.88 -48.14 -5.59
CA VAL A 579 -27.90 -46.78 -5.03
C VAL A 579 -27.05 -45.85 -5.88
N PHE A 580 -27.63 -44.73 -6.28
CA PHE A 580 -27.01 -43.69 -7.10
C PHE A 580 -27.05 -42.35 -6.38
N ARG A 581 -25.97 -41.56 -6.47
CA ARG A 581 -26.02 -40.15 -6.05
C ARG A 581 -26.81 -39.37 -7.08
N ILE A 582 -27.71 -38.51 -6.61
CA ILE A 582 -28.48 -37.59 -7.44
C ILE A 582 -27.78 -36.22 -7.42
N ASN A 583 -27.63 -35.65 -6.24
CA ASN A 583 -26.92 -34.40 -5.95
C ASN A 583 -26.54 -34.38 -4.46
N ASP A 584 -26.26 -33.21 -3.89
CA ASP A 584 -25.96 -33.09 -2.47
C ASP A 584 -27.10 -33.65 -1.61
N ASN A 585 -26.76 -34.62 -0.76
CA ASN A 585 -27.67 -35.26 0.20
C ASN A 585 -28.86 -36.01 -0.41
N ASN A 586 -29.00 -36.11 -1.74
CA ASN A 586 -30.05 -36.90 -2.37
C ASN A 586 -29.48 -38.13 -3.08
N ILE A 587 -30.13 -39.26 -2.84
CA ILE A 587 -29.81 -40.54 -3.48
C ILE A 587 -31.04 -41.16 -4.13
N LEU A 588 -30.81 -41.88 -5.22
CA LEU A 588 -31.78 -42.72 -5.89
C LEU A 588 -31.51 -44.16 -5.47
N ILE A 589 -32.53 -44.83 -4.93
CA ILE A 589 -32.47 -46.22 -4.49
C ILE A 589 -33.40 -47.02 -5.39
N THR A 590 -32.91 -48.10 -5.99
CA THR A 590 -33.76 -49.09 -6.64
C THR A 590 -33.94 -50.30 -5.73
N THR A 591 -35.06 -50.98 -5.84
CA THR A 591 -35.36 -52.17 -5.05
C THR A 591 -35.78 -53.35 -5.94
N ASN A 592 -35.69 -54.57 -5.40
CA ASN A 592 -36.04 -55.78 -6.17
C ASN A 592 -37.53 -55.97 -6.43
N ASP A 593 -38.41 -55.24 -5.73
CA ASP A 593 -39.85 -55.16 -6.05
C ASP A 593 -40.16 -54.10 -7.12
N TRP A 594 -39.12 -53.63 -7.82
CA TRP A 594 -39.22 -52.71 -8.96
C TRP A 594 -39.85 -51.38 -8.56
N LYS A 595 -39.40 -50.83 -7.44
CA LYS A 595 -39.67 -49.45 -7.05
C LYS A 595 -38.41 -48.61 -7.11
N VAL A 596 -38.62 -47.32 -7.32
CA VAL A 596 -37.56 -46.32 -7.22
C VAL A 596 -37.89 -45.41 -6.06
N HIS A 597 -36.90 -45.16 -5.21
CA HIS A 597 -37.03 -44.29 -4.06
C HIS A 597 -36.03 -43.14 -4.17
N VAL A 598 -36.51 -41.93 -3.93
CA VAL A 598 -35.65 -40.75 -3.79
C VAL A 598 -35.55 -40.48 -2.30
N ALA A 599 -34.35 -40.63 -1.76
CA ALA A 599 -34.08 -40.37 -0.36
C ALA A 599 -33.24 -39.09 -0.22
N ASN A 600 -33.72 -38.15 0.58
CA ASN A 600 -32.92 -37.05 1.08
C ASN A 600 -32.37 -37.46 2.44
N ILE A 601 -31.05 -37.45 2.57
CA ILE A 601 -30.35 -37.97 3.72
C ILE A 601 -29.25 -36.99 4.14
N SER A 602 -29.06 -36.84 5.44
CA SER A 602 -27.94 -36.10 6.01
C SER A 602 -27.41 -36.85 7.20
N TYR A 603 -26.17 -36.59 7.58
CA TYR A 603 -25.66 -37.17 8.81
C TYR A 603 -26.41 -36.66 10.05
N GLU A 604 -26.63 -35.35 10.17
CA GLU A 604 -27.31 -34.74 11.33
C GLU A 604 -28.73 -35.29 11.53
N SER A 605 -29.48 -35.48 10.45
CA SER A 605 -30.90 -35.84 10.51
C SER A 605 -31.17 -37.31 10.15
N GLY A 606 -30.20 -38.04 9.60
CA GLY A 606 -30.40 -39.39 9.08
C GLY A 606 -31.24 -39.34 7.81
N LEU A 607 -32.36 -40.05 7.78
CA LEU A 607 -33.32 -39.98 6.68
C LEU A 607 -34.23 -38.76 6.86
N ILE A 608 -34.04 -37.72 6.03
CA ILE A 608 -34.86 -36.50 6.05
C ILE A 608 -36.18 -36.74 5.33
N SER A 609 -36.12 -37.34 4.13
CA SER A 609 -37.33 -37.68 3.39
C SER A 609 -37.11 -38.89 2.49
N LEU A 610 -38.19 -39.62 2.23
CA LEU A 610 -38.21 -40.78 1.35
C LEU A 610 -39.47 -40.73 0.50
N LYS A 611 -39.32 -40.66 -0.81
CA LYS A 611 -40.44 -40.69 -1.76
C LYS A 611 -40.30 -41.92 -2.64
N SER A 612 -41.34 -42.75 -2.65
CA SER A 612 -41.41 -43.98 -3.43
C SER A 612 -42.22 -43.77 -4.69
N TYR A 613 -41.77 -44.35 -5.79
CA TYR A 613 -42.42 -44.28 -7.09
C TYR A 613 -42.57 -45.71 -7.62
N ASP A 614 -43.83 -46.11 -7.87
CA ASP A 614 -44.15 -47.37 -8.50
C ASP A 614 -43.83 -47.31 -10.00
N LEU A 615 -43.26 -48.39 -10.53
CA LEU A 615 -42.88 -48.47 -11.93
C LEU A 615 -43.90 -49.24 -12.76
N PRO A 616 -44.05 -48.90 -14.05
CA PRO A 616 -45.13 -49.42 -14.84
C PRO A 616 -45.05 -50.93 -15.05
N GLN A 617 -43.89 -51.55 -15.37
CA GLN A 617 -43.70 -53.02 -15.48
C GLN A 617 -42.22 -53.46 -15.40
N GLU A 618 -41.97 -54.68 -14.87
CA GLU A 618 -40.75 -55.52 -14.92
C GLU A 618 -39.42 -54.98 -14.32
N PRO A 619 -38.38 -55.84 -14.09
CA PRO A 619 -37.16 -55.43 -13.40
C PRO A 619 -36.42 -54.29 -14.10
N LEU A 620 -36.09 -53.24 -13.34
CA LEU A 620 -35.21 -52.18 -13.78
C LEU A 620 -33.75 -52.60 -13.77
N ASP A 621 -33.03 -52.21 -14.82
CA ASP A 621 -31.57 -52.14 -14.84
C ASP A 621 -31.19 -50.67 -15.11
N ILE A 622 -31.04 -49.88 -14.05
CA ILE A 622 -30.69 -48.46 -14.16
C ILE A 622 -29.19 -48.34 -14.43
N VAL A 623 -28.84 -47.75 -15.57
CA VAL A 623 -27.44 -47.61 -15.99
C VAL A 623 -26.89 -46.21 -15.72
N ASN A 624 -27.75 -45.19 -15.78
CA ASN A 624 -27.33 -43.79 -15.63
C ASN A 624 -28.43 -42.98 -14.94
N VAL A 625 -28.03 -42.13 -13.99
CA VAL A 625 -28.88 -41.23 -13.22
C VAL A 625 -28.27 -39.83 -13.29
N LYS A 626 -29.09 -38.84 -13.66
CA LYS A 626 -28.71 -37.43 -13.71
C LYS A 626 -29.74 -36.59 -12.96
N CYS A 627 -29.29 -35.58 -12.23
CA CYS A 627 -30.15 -34.58 -11.61
C CYS A 627 -29.96 -33.24 -12.31
N PHE A 628 -31.05 -32.62 -12.74
CA PHE A 628 -31.02 -31.26 -13.28
C PHE A 628 -32.29 -30.52 -12.87
N ASP A 629 -32.17 -29.28 -12.36
CA ASP A 629 -33.32 -28.44 -11.97
C ASP A 629 -34.34 -29.17 -11.08
N ASN A 630 -33.85 -29.82 -10.01
CA ASN A 630 -34.64 -30.65 -9.08
C ASN A 630 -35.45 -31.79 -9.74
N LYS A 631 -35.13 -32.16 -10.98
CA LYS A 631 -35.70 -33.29 -11.71
C LYS A 631 -34.67 -34.39 -11.82
N ILE A 632 -35.11 -35.61 -11.61
CA ILE A 632 -34.23 -36.78 -11.68
C ILE A 632 -34.57 -37.52 -12.96
N TYR A 633 -33.54 -37.78 -13.76
CA TYR A 633 -33.63 -38.50 -15.00
C TYR A 633 -32.83 -39.78 -14.88
N TYR A 634 -33.38 -40.89 -15.30
CA TYR A 634 -32.65 -42.16 -15.32
C TYR A 634 -33.09 -43.06 -16.47
N PHE A 635 -32.15 -43.82 -17.01
CA PHE A 635 -32.39 -44.72 -18.13
C PHE A 635 -32.45 -46.18 -17.68
N SER A 636 -33.52 -46.88 -18.07
CA SER A 636 -33.68 -48.33 -17.88
C SER A 636 -33.20 -49.06 -19.12
N LYS A 637 -32.17 -49.92 -18.96
CA LYS A 637 -31.63 -50.74 -20.06
C LYS A 637 -32.65 -51.74 -20.60
N ILE A 638 -33.48 -52.28 -19.71
CA ILE A 638 -34.47 -53.32 -20.03
C ILE A 638 -35.65 -52.71 -20.80
N ASP A 639 -36.24 -51.63 -20.27
CA ASP A 639 -37.40 -50.99 -20.90
C ASP A 639 -37.05 -50.11 -22.08
N LYS A 640 -35.77 -49.77 -22.23
CA LYS A 640 -35.27 -48.84 -23.27
C LYS A 640 -35.93 -47.46 -23.17
N LYS A 641 -36.32 -47.05 -21.96
CA LYS A 641 -37.03 -45.79 -21.67
C LYS A 641 -36.22 -44.90 -20.75
N LEU A 642 -36.30 -43.59 -21.00
CA LEU A 642 -35.84 -42.55 -20.08
C LEU A 642 -37.00 -42.17 -19.17
N PHE A 643 -36.79 -42.28 -17.87
CA PHE A 643 -37.75 -41.91 -16.85
C PHE A 643 -37.39 -40.54 -16.28
N LYS A 644 -38.41 -39.78 -15.91
CA LYS A 644 -38.32 -38.47 -15.28
C LYS A 644 -39.15 -38.45 -14.01
N ILE A 645 -38.51 -38.16 -12.88
CA ILE A 645 -39.16 -37.83 -11.63
C ILE A 645 -39.14 -36.30 -11.48
N ALA A 646 -40.32 -35.68 -11.53
CA ALA A 646 -40.49 -34.24 -11.39
C ALA A 646 -41.76 -33.94 -10.59
N ASN A 647 -41.69 -32.99 -9.66
CA ASN A 647 -42.85 -32.59 -8.84
C ASN A 647 -43.56 -33.78 -8.15
N GLY A 648 -42.79 -34.78 -7.71
CA GLY A 648 -43.34 -35.98 -7.07
C GLY A 648 -44.12 -36.90 -8.02
N LYS A 649 -43.98 -36.75 -9.34
CA LYS A 649 -44.57 -37.65 -10.33
C LYS A 649 -43.48 -38.31 -11.16
N LEU A 650 -43.64 -39.62 -11.36
CA LEU A 650 -42.85 -40.39 -12.30
C LEU A 650 -43.53 -40.34 -13.68
N SER A 651 -42.75 -40.07 -14.72
CA SER A 651 -43.20 -40.03 -16.10
C SER A 651 -42.15 -40.67 -17.02
N THR A 652 -42.58 -41.18 -18.16
CA THR A 652 -41.70 -41.71 -19.21
C THR A 652 -41.52 -40.67 -20.30
N ILE A 653 -40.28 -40.47 -20.75
CA ILE A 653 -39.95 -39.66 -21.92
C ILE A 653 -39.86 -40.62 -23.12
N SER A 654 -40.69 -40.37 -24.13
CA SER A 654 -40.63 -41.10 -25.40
C SER A 654 -39.40 -40.65 -26.18
N LEU A 655 -38.60 -41.61 -26.61
CA LEU A 655 -37.35 -41.40 -27.33
C LEU A 655 -37.46 -42.01 -28.72
N LYS A 656 -36.82 -41.42 -29.72
CA LYS A 656 -36.82 -41.96 -31.08
C LYS A 656 -35.99 -43.25 -31.22
N SER A 657 -35.00 -43.44 -30.35
CA SER A 657 -34.03 -44.53 -30.44
C SER A 657 -33.56 -44.99 -29.06
N TYR A 658 -32.97 -46.18 -28.99
CA TYR A 658 -32.35 -46.72 -27.78
C TYR A 658 -31.13 -45.88 -27.37
N ILE A 659 -31.06 -45.48 -26.10
CA ILE A 659 -29.99 -44.64 -25.53
C ILE A 659 -28.85 -45.50 -24.96
N VAL A 660 -27.62 -45.03 -25.15
CA VAL A 660 -26.40 -45.55 -24.49
C VAL A 660 -25.98 -44.62 -23.35
N ASP A 661 -25.92 -43.31 -23.61
CA ASP A 661 -25.62 -42.27 -22.63
C ASP A 661 -26.50 -41.03 -22.87
N PHE A 662 -26.74 -40.21 -21.85
CA PHE A 662 -27.51 -38.98 -21.98
C PHE A 662 -26.98 -37.85 -21.09
N ASN A 663 -27.18 -36.62 -21.55
CA ASN A 663 -26.94 -35.39 -20.81
C ASN A 663 -28.16 -34.47 -20.97
N ILE A 664 -28.54 -33.77 -19.89
CA ILE A 664 -29.72 -32.90 -19.86
C ILE A 664 -29.33 -31.59 -19.21
N VAL A 665 -29.62 -30.49 -19.91
CA VAL A 665 -29.53 -29.13 -19.39
C VAL A 665 -30.81 -28.40 -19.77
N ASN A 666 -31.50 -27.86 -18.78
CA ASN A 666 -32.84 -27.27 -18.91
C ASN A 666 -33.85 -28.28 -19.47
N ASN A 667 -34.42 -27.99 -20.64
CA ASN A 667 -35.31 -28.90 -21.38
C ASN A 667 -34.60 -29.53 -22.58
N ASP A 668 -33.29 -29.33 -22.72
CA ASP A 668 -32.49 -29.85 -23.81
C ASP A 668 -31.90 -31.21 -23.41
N LEU A 669 -32.40 -32.28 -24.01
CA LEU A 669 -31.87 -33.63 -23.87
C LEU A 669 -30.95 -33.91 -25.06
N VAL A 670 -29.69 -34.24 -24.78
CA VAL A 670 -28.79 -34.82 -25.78
C VAL A 670 -28.46 -36.24 -25.35
N TYR A 671 -28.55 -37.18 -26.28
CA TYR A 671 -28.27 -38.58 -26.01
C TYR A 671 -27.55 -39.26 -27.18
N THR A 672 -26.78 -40.29 -26.85
CA THR A 672 -26.16 -41.17 -27.84
C THR A 672 -27.00 -42.42 -28.03
N THR A 673 -27.17 -42.85 -29.28
CA THR A 673 -27.94 -44.06 -29.59
C THR A 673 -27.07 -45.32 -29.62
N SER A 674 -27.67 -46.52 -29.69
CA SER A 674 -26.92 -47.76 -29.96
C SER A 674 -26.26 -47.79 -31.35
N SER A 675 -26.76 -47.03 -32.31
CA SER A 675 -26.09 -46.80 -33.61
C SER A 675 -24.96 -45.77 -33.50
N SER A 676 -24.82 -45.14 -32.34
CA SER A 676 -23.89 -44.04 -32.02
C SER A 676 -24.17 -42.76 -32.80
N ASP A 677 -25.44 -42.50 -33.03
CA ASP A 677 -25.91 -41.17 -33.41
C ASP A 677 -25.96 -40.29 -32.18
N LEU A 678 -25.62 -39.01 -32.33
CA LEU A 678 -25.85 -38.02 -31.29
C LEU A 678 -27.16 -37.30 -31.61
N VAL A 679 -28.14 -37.41 -30.72
CA VAL A 679 -29.50 -36.90 -30.93
C VAL A 679 -29.80 -35.82 -29.91
N TYR A 680 -30.35 -34.72 -30.38
CA TYR A 680 -30.98 -33.67 -29.60
C TYR A 680 -32.49 -33.90 -29.55
N GLN A 681 -33.10 -33.66 -28.40
CA GLN A 681 -34.55 -33.65 -28.22
C GLN A 681 -34.94 -32.54 -27.24
N ASP A 682 -35.86 -31.67 -27.66
CA ASP A 682 -36.52 -30.75 -26.74
C ASP A 682 -37.56 -31.54 -25.92
N LEU A 683 -37.44 -31.47 -24.59
CA LEU A 683 -38.35 -32.15 -23.68
C LEU A 683 -39.74 -31.49 -23.59
N ASN A 684 -39.89 -30.24 -24.05
CA ASN A 684 -41.19 -29.57 -24.14
C ASN A 684 -41.96 -29.91 -25.42
N ASP A 685 -41.25 -30.26 -26.49
CA ASP A 685 -41.83 -30.70 -27.75
C ASP A 685 -41.16 -32.00 -28.19
N THR A 686 -41.75 -33.13 -27.78
CA THR A 686 -41.21 -34.45 -28.10
C THR A 686 -41.16 -34.76 -29.60
N ASN A 687 -41.89 -34.00 -30.43
CA ASN A 687 -41.81 -34.11 -31.89
C ASN A 687 -40.57 -33.39 -32.43
N ASN A 688 -40.09 -32.35 -31.73
CA ASN A 688 -38.88 -31.61 -32.02
C ASN A 688 -37.63 -32.35 -31.50
N SER A 689 -37.32 -33.45 -32.20
CA SER A 689 -36.06 -34.17 -32.00
C SER A 689 -35.29 -34.22 -33.31
N LYS A 690 -33.99 -33.94 -33.23
CA LYS A 690 -33.09 -33.84 -34.36
C LYS A 690 -31.81 -34.64 -34.10
N THR A 691 -31.38 -35.41 -35.09
CA THR A 691 -30.05 -36.02 -35.07
C THR A 691 -29.00 -34.93 -35.33
N ILE A 692 -28.19 -34.61 -34.32
CA ILE A 692 -27.10 -33.63 -34.40
C ILE A 692 -25.98 -34.16 -35.28
N ILE A 693 -25.57 -35.40 -35.03
CA ILE A 693 -24.56 -36.10 -35.80
C ILE A 693 -25.12 -37.47 -36.16
N ASN A 694 -25.34 -37.70 -37.45
CA ASN A 694 -25.90 -38.93 -37.99
C ASN A 694 -24.76 -39.81 -38.50
N ASN A 695 -24.79 -41.09 -38.14
CA ASN A 695 -24.00 -42.15 -38.74
C ASN A 695 -22.53 -41.74 -38.91
N ILE A 696 -21.88 -41.46 -37.78
CA ILE A 696 -20.43 -41.24 -37.70
C ILE A 696 -19.80 -42.47 -38.37
N ASN A 697 -19.44 -42.34 -39.67
CA ASN A 697 -18.94 -43.39 -40.57
C ASN A 697 -17.51 -43.82 -40.16
N TYR A 698 -17.40 -44.69 -39.15
CA TYR A 698 -16.12 -45.09 -38.56
C TYR A 698 -16.10 -46.59 -38.25
N PRO A 699 -14.91 -47.22 -38.28
CA PRO A 699 -14.74 -48.66 -38.18
C PRO A 699 -15.43 -49.23 -36.94
N VAL A 700 -16.20 -50.29 -37.18
CA VAL A 700 -17.01 -51.03 -36.23
C VAL A 700 -16.10 -51.61 -35.13
N GLY A 701 -16.33 -51.23 -33.86
CA GLY A 701 -15.52 -51.72 -32.74
C GLY A 701 -15.87 -51.07 -31.40
N ASP A 702 -15.40 -49.85 -31.14
CA ASP A 702 -15.59 -49.15 -29.85
C ASP A 702 -15.83 -47.66 -30.08
N LYS A 703 -17.09 -47.27 -30.28
CA LYS A 703 -17.48 -45.87 -30.49
C LYS A 703 -17.57 -45.15 -29.14
N LYS A 704 -16.66 -44.19 -28.90
CA LYS A 704 -16.59 -43.34 -27.71
C LYS A 704 -16.99 -41.93 -28.12
N ILE A 705 -18.20 -41.51 -27.74
CA ILE A 705 -18.68 -40.15 -27.92
C ILE A 705 -18.86 -39.56 -26.52
N LYS A 706 -18.28 -38.39 -26.28
CA LYS A 706 -18.46 -37.64 -25.04
C LYS A 706 -19.01 -36.28 -25.36
N TYR A 707 -19.91 -35.77 -24.54
CA TYR A 707 -20.54 -34.49 -24.82
C TYR A 707 -21.06 -33.82 -23.55
N VAL A 708 -21.10 -32.49 -23.61
CA VAL A 708 -21.68 -31.62 -22.59
C VAL A 708 -22.50 -30.55 -23.27
N ILE A 709 -23.61 -30.17 -22.63
CA ILE A 709 -24.49 -29.11 -23.11
C ILE A 709 -24.28 -27.91 -22.19
N LYS A 710 -24.08 -26.71 -22.75
CA LYS A 710 -24.11 -25.45 -22.00
C LYS A 710 -24.63 -24.34 -22.89
N ASN A 711 -25.51 -23.49 -22.37
CA ASN A 711 -26.05 -22.34 -23.11
C ASN A 711 -26.61 -22.72 -24.50
N ARG A 712 -27.36 -23.85 -24.57
CA ARG A 712 -27.90 -24.40 -25.83
C ARG A 712 -26.85 -24.71 -26.90
N GLN A 713 -25.62 -24.95 -26.47
CA GLN A 713 -24.53 -25.43 -27.31
C GLN A 713 -24.10 -26.81 -26.82
N VAL A 714 -23.93 -27.74 -27.76
CA VAL A 714 -23.48 -29.11 -27.49
C VAL A 714 -22.03 -29.22 -27.90
N TYR A 715 -21.16 -29.47 -26.94
CA TYR A 715 -19.74 -29.67 -27.17
C TYR A 715 -19.50 -31.17 -27.19
N ILE A 716 -18.94 -31.65 -28.30
CA ILE A 716 -18.91 -33.06 -28.66
C ILE A 716 -17.47 -33.45 -28.90
N LEU A 717 -17.03 -34.51 -28.25
CA LEU A 717 -15.73 -35.11 -28.45
C LEU A 717 -15.93 -36.47 -29.08
N THR A 718 -15.31 -36.65 -30.23
CA THR A 718 -15.30 -37.88 -31.02
C THR A 718 -14.15 -37.83 -32.03
N VAL A 719 -13.86 -38.92 -32.73
CA VAL A 719 -12.84 -38.95 -33.80
C VAL A 719 -13.36 -38.27 -35.08
N ASN A 720 -12.47 -37.60 -35.81
CA ASN A 720 -12.76 -36.87 -37.05
C ASN A 720 -12.40 -37.60 -38.37
N SER A 721 -11.61 -38.67 -38.36
CA SER A 721 -11.62 -39.65 -39.46
C SER A 721 -11.14 -41.04 -39.00
N ALA A 722 -11.52 -42.12 -39.69
CA ALA A 722 -11.08 -43.48 -39.36
C ALA A 722 -9.54 -43.66 -39.38
N LYS A 723 -8.81 -42.69 -39.95
CA LYS A 723 -7.35 -42.66 -40.02
C LYS A 723 -6.71 -41.87 -38.87
N GLU A 724 -7.47 -41.01 -38.20
CA GLU A 724 -6.99 -40.18 -37.09
C GLU A 724 -7.22 -40.94 -35.78
N GLN A 725 -6.17 -41.13 -34.98
CA GLN A 725 -6.26 -41.77 -33.66
C GLN A 725 -6.36 -40.74 -32.54
N GLU A 726 -6.99 -39.59 -32.79
CA GLU A 726 -7.03 -38.44 -31.88
C GLU A 726 -8.46 -37.96 -31.62
N TRP A 727 -8.71 -37.49 -30.40
CA TRP A 727 -9.98 -36.85 -30.05
C TRP A 727 -10.12 -35.51 -30.79
N THR A 728 -11.29 -35.25 -31.36
CA THR A 728 -11.63 -33.97 -32.00
C THR A 728 -12.83 -33.35 -31.31
N ILE A 729 -12.79 -32.03 -31.11
CA ILE A 729 -13.91 -31.28 -30.54
C ILE A 729 -14.75 -30.66 -31.64
N PHE A 730 -16.06 -30.91 -31.56
CA PHE A 730 -17.09 -30.25 -32.33
C PHE A 730 -17.97 -29.42 -31.39
N LYS A 731 -18.47 -28.31 -31.88
CA LYS A 731 -19.45 -27.47 -31.17
C LYS A 731 -20.70 -27.38 -32.03
N TYR A 732 -21.84 -27.77 -31.50
CA TYR A 732 -23.13 -27.66 -32.16
C TYR A 732 -23.95 -26.56 -31.50
N ASP A 733 -24.37 -25.58 -32.28
CA ASP A 733 -25.24 -24.49 -31.82
C ASP A 733 -26.70 -24.91 -32.09
N LEU A 734 -27.46 -25.22 -31.03
CA LEU A 734 -28.85 -25.72 -31.17
C LEU A 734 -29.80 -24.66 -31.72
N ASP A 735 -29.52 -23.37 -31.50
CA ASP A 735 -30.38 -22.27 -31.96
C ASP A 735 -30.16 -21.96 -33.44
N LYS A 736 -28.90 -22.03 -33.89
CA LYS A 736 -28.55 -21.83 -35.31
C LYS A 736 -28.68 -23.09 -36.14
N ASP A 737 -28.81 -24.24 -35.49
CA ASP A 737 -28.89 -25.54 -36.13
C ASP A 737 -27.59 -25.94 -36.88
N VAL A 738 -26.45 -25.36 -36.50
CA VAL A 738 -25.16 -25.46 -37.20
C VAL A 738 -24.12 -26.23 -36.37
N LEU A 739 -23.48 -27.22 -37.01
CA LEU A 739 -22.28 -27.87 -36.49
C LEU A 739 -21.05 -27.02 -36.85
N ILE A 740 -20.45 -26.40 -35.83
CA ILE A 740 -19.19 -25.69 -35.93
C ILE A 740 -18.08 -26.68 -35.56
N LYS A 741 -17.35 -27.15 -36.58
CA LYS A 741 -16.12 -27.90 -36.33
C LYS A 741 -15.09 -26.94 -35.73
N SER A 742 -14.63 -27.20 -34.51
CA SER A 742 -13.40 -26.57 -34.05
C SER A 742 -12.28 -27.27 -34.83
N GLY A 743 -11.50 -26.55 -35.63
CA GLY A 743 -10.52 -27.12 -36.57
C GLY A 743 -9.32 -27.82 -35.90
N SER A 744 -9.42 -28.19 -34.63
CA SER A 744 -8.30 -28.63 -33.81
C SER A 744 -8.50 -30.09 -33.40
N GLN A 745 -7.59 -30.94 -33.87
CA GLN A 745 -7.33 -32.22 -33.22
C GLN A 745 -6.78 -31.93 -31.82
N LEU A 746 -7.32 -32.59 -30.81
CA LEU A 746 -6.65 -32.65 -29.52
C LEU A 746 -5.44 -33.56 -29.71
N ASP A 747 -4.29 -33.14 -29.21
CA ASP A 747 -3.11 -34.02 -29.04
C ASP A 747 -3.38 -35.02 -27.89
N LEU A 748 -4.52 -35.69 -27.97
CA LEU A 748 -5.05 -36.66 -27.03
C LEU A 748 -5.48 -37.86 -27.85
N LYS A 749 -4.72 -38.96 -27.72
CA LYS A 749 -5.00 -40.20 -28.43
C LYS A 749 -6.38 -40.72 -28.07
N TYR A 750 -7.14 -41.17 -29.06
CA TYR A 750 -8.48 -41.74 -28.90
C TYR A 750 -8.49 -43.06 -28.10
N SER A 751 -7.34 -43.71 -27.98
CA SER A 751 -7.16 -44.83 -27.05
C SER A 751 -7.36 -44.43 -25.58
N ILE A 752 -7.15 -43.15 -25.24
CA ILE A 752 -7.32 -42.60 -23.89
C ILE A 752 -8.81 -42.35 -23.63
N ASP A 753 -9.34 -42.92 -22.56
CA ASP A 753 -10.75 -42.71 -22.20
C ASP A 753 -10.97 -41.35 -21.56
N ILE A 754 -11.98 -40.62 -22.04
CA ILE A 754 -12.46 -39.40 -21.39
C ILE A 754 -13.55 -39.81 -20.39
N ASN A 755 -13.24 -39.73 -19.10
CA ASN A 755 -14.18 -40.06 -18.02
C ASN A 755 -15.19 -38.95 -17.78
N TYR A 756 -14.73 -37.70 -17.83
CA TYR A 756 -15.50 -36.53 -17.47
C TYR A 756 -15.28 -35.41 -18.49
N ILE A 757 -16.35 -34.66 -18.73
CA ILE A 757 -16.39 -33.51 -19.62
C ILE A 757 -17.34 -32.47 -19.02
N ASP A 758 -16.90 -31.23 -18.92
CA ASP A 758 -17.69 -30.12 -18.40
C ASP A 758 -17.26 -28.78 -19.01
N ILE A 759 -18.02 -27.72 -18.76
CA ILE A 759 -17.70 -26.36 -19.21
C ILE A 759 -17.85 -25.37 -18.07
N ASP A 760 -16.75 -24.70 -17.73
CA ASP A 760 -16.75 -23.67 -16.68
C ASP A 760 -17.48 -22.39 -17.11
N GLU A 761 -17.69 -21.47 -16.16
CA GLU A 761 -18.38 -20.19 -16.38
C GLU A 761 -17.76 -19.28 -17.46
N HIS A 762 -16.51 -19.54 -17.86
CA HIS A 762 -15.81 -18.80 -18.91
C HIS A 762 -15.81 -19.52 -20.26
N GLU A 763 -16.67 -20.51 -20.43
CA GLU A 763 -16.74 -21.39 -21.60
C GLU A 763 -15.44 -22.17 -21.86
N ASN A 764 -14.66 -22.51 -20.83
CA ASN A 764 -13.54 -23.44 -21.03
C ASN A 764 -14.04 -24.88 -20.90
N LEU A 765 -13.66 -25.72 -21.86
CA LEU A 765 -13.92 -27.16 -21.80
C LEU A 765 -12.96 -27.83 -20.81
N ILE A 766 -13.51 -28.45 -19.77
CA ILE A 766 -12.80 -29.25 -18.79
C ILE A 766 -12.92 -30.72 -19.17
N LEU A 767 -11.82 -31.40 -19.42
CA LEU A 767 -11.78 -32.84 -19.70
C LEU A 767 -11.01 -33.54 -18.61
N SER A 768 -11.51 -34.69 -18.14
CA SER A 768 -10.75 -35.60 -17.29
C SER A 768 -10.63 -36.95 -17.97
N THR A 769 -9.41 -37.44 -18.11
CA THR A 769 -9.10 -38.70 -18.78
C THR A 769 -8.77 -39.80 -17.78
N LYS A 770 -8.94 -41.06 -18.19
CA LYS A 770 -8.25 -42.21 -17.61
C LYS A 770 -7.29 -42.72 -18.65
N GLU A 771 -6.00 -42.70 -18.35
CA GLU A 771 -5.07 -43.54 -19.08
C GLU A 771 -5.07 -44.93 -18.43
N ASP A 772 -5.40 -45.97 -19.21
CA ASP A 772 -5.21 -47.34 -18.77
C ASP A 772 -3.73 -47.55 -18.48
N ALA A 773 -3.45 -48.14 -17.33
CA ALA A 773 -2.09 -48.23 -16.84
C ALA A 773 -1.19 -49.02 -17.79
N ILE A 774 -0.28 -48.32 -18.46
CA ILE A 774 0.68 -48.95 -19.37
C ILE A 774 1.62 -49.80 -18.53
N LYS A 775 1.56 -51.12 -18.75
CA LYS A 775 2.47 -52.08 -18.14
C LYS A 775 3.86 -51.88 -18.73
N ASN A 776 4.68 -51.04 -18.11
CA ASN A 776 6.09 -50.99 -18.44
C ASN A 776 6.78 -52.28 -17.97
N SER A 777 7.90 -52.64 -18.60
CA SER A 777 8.67 -53.88 -18.33
C SER A 777 9.11 -54.09 -16.87
N SER A 778 8.86 -53.11 -15.99
CA SER A 778 9.10 -53.13 -14.54
C SER A 778 7.89 -53.49 -13.66
N SER A 779 6.76 -53.95 -14.22
CA SER A 779 5.57 -54.38 -13.46
C SER A 779 4.86 -53.26 -12.66
N LYS A 780 5.03 -51.99 -13.04
CA LYS A 780 4.32 -50.87 -12.43
C LYS A 780 3.15 -50.44 -13.31
N TYR A 781 1.98 -50.29 -12.70
CA TYR A 781 0.80 -49.69 -13.32
C TYR A 781 0.73 -48.23 -12.88
N TYR A 782 0.69 -47.28 -13.82
CA TYR A 782 0.46 -45.86 -13.55
C TYR A 782 -0.88 -45.47 -14.17
N CYS A 783 -1.85 -45.06 -13.37
CA CYS A 783 -3.08 -44.46 -13.90
C CYS A 783 -2.88 -42.95 -13.90
N LEU A 784 -2.75 -42.34 -15.09
CA LEU A 784 -2.65 -40.89 -15.22
C LEU A 784 -4.07 -40.33 -15.37
N GLN A 785 -4.48 -39.45 -14.46
CA GLN A 785 -5.67 -38.62 -14.64
C GLN A 785 -5.21 -37.22 -15.04
N THR A 786 -5.34 -36.88 -16.33
CA THR A 786 -5.01 -35.54 -16.82
C THR A 786 -6.26 -34.70 -16.97
N ASN A 787 -6.20 -33.47 -16.45
CA ASN A 787 -7.24 -32.47 -16.62
C ASN A 787 -6.82 -31.47 -17.70
N TYR A 788 -7.63 -31.32 -18.75
CA TYR A 788 -7.40 -30.35 -19.83
C TYR A 788 -8.42 -29.22 -19.72
N GLN A 789 -7.98 -27.96 -19.83
CA GLN A 789 -8.86 -26.78 -19.93
C GLN A 789 -8.64 -26.07 -21.27
N ILE A 790 -9.70 -25.95 -22.09
CA ILE A 790 -9.62 -25.42 -23.47
C ILE A 790 -10.55 -24.21 -23.63
N ASN A 791 -9.98 -23.03 -23.91
CA ASN A 791 -10.72 -21.77 -24.01
C ASN A 791 -11.22 -21.49 -25.43
N PHE A 792 -12.55 -21.43 -25.64
CA PHE A 792 -13.14 -21.14 -26.97
C PHE A 792 -13.20 -19.64 -27.32
N SER A 793 -13.16 -18.72 -26.36
CA SER A 793 -13.32 -17.28 -26.61
C SER A 793 -12.18 -16.66 -27.44
N LYS A 794 -10.99 -17.28 -27.44
CA LYS A 794 -9.83 -16.86 -28.23
C LYS A 794 -9.77 -17.45 -29.65
N TYR A 795 -10.69 -18.35 -30.02
CA TYR A 795 -10.63 -19.10 -31.28
C TYR A 795 -11.30 -18.42 -32.49
N ASN A 796 -11.88 -17.23 -32.32
CA ASN A 796 -12.64 -16.57 -33.38
C ASN A 796 -11.79 -15.70 -34.34
N ARG A 797 -10.47 -15.96 -34.44
CA ARG A 797 -9.55 -15.34 -35.43
C ARG A 797 -8.51 -16.35 -35.90
N ASP A 798 -8.14 -16.28 -37.18
CA ASP A 798 -7.23 -17.15 -37.96
C ASP A 798 -5.82 -17.39 -37.37
N SER A 799 -5.71 -17.98 -36.18
CA SER A 799 -4.43 -18.35 -35.59
C SER A 799 -4.46 -19.77 -35.04
N ASN A 800 -3.64 -20.64 -35.65
CA ASN A 800 -3.37 -22.04 -35.30
C ASN A 800 -2.63 -22.19 -33.95
N ILE A 801 -3.04 -21.50 -32.89
CA ILE A 801 -2.36 -21.57 -31.58
C ILE A 801 -3.29 -22.20 -30.56
N LEU A 802 -3.04 -23.48 -30.29
CA LEU A 802 -3.66 -24.23 -29.20
C LEU A 802 -3.02 -23.81 -27.87
N TYR A 803 -3.83 -23.47 -26.87
CA TYR A 803 -3.36 -23.25 -25.51
C TYR A 803 -3.58 -24.52 -24.70
N PHE A 804 -2.50 -25.26 -24.40
CA PHE A 804 -2.55 -26.33 -23.40
C PHE A 804 -2.30 -25.72 -22.01
N THR A 805 -3.14 -26.08 -21.06
CA THR A 805 -2.79 -26.00 -19.63
C THR A 805 -2.41 -27.41 -19.19
N TYR A 806 -1.12 -27.60 -18.89
CA TYR A 806 -0.63 -28.81 -18.24
C TYR A 806 -0.68 -28.55 -16.73
N ASN A 807 -1.62 -29.17 -16.02
CA ASN A 807 -1.54 -29.19 -14.57
C ASN A 807 -0.55 -30.29 -14.20
N LYS A 808 0.66 -29.90 -13.79
CA LYS A 808 1.76 -30.81 -13.47
C LYS A 808 1.41 -31.59 -12.20
N VAL A 809 0.86 -32.79 -12.36
CA VAL A 809 1.01 -33.87 -11.38
C VAL A 809 2.43 -34.42 -11.56
N SER A 810 3.16 -34.52 -10.46
CA SER A 810 4.58 -34.89 -10.36
C SER A 810 4.89 -36.23 -11.05
N SER A 811 5.58 -36.21 -12.19
CA SER A 811 6.61 -37.21 -12.53
C SER A 811 7.40 -36.84 -13.80
N ASN A 812 8.69 -37.16 -13.78
CA ASN A 812 9.61 -36.97 -14.89
C ASN A 812 9.31 -37.93 -16.05
N TYR A 813 8.84 -37.42 -17.19
CA TYR A 813 8.84 -38.15 -18.46
C TYR A 813 9.40 -37.31 -19.62
N MET A 814 10.17 -37.98 -20.48
CA MET A 814 10.75 -37.47 -21.72
C MET A 814 9.70 -37.43 -22.83
N VAL A 815 9.57 -36.30 -23.53
CA VAL A 815 8.89 -36.21 -24.82
C VAL A 815 9.93 -36.39 -25.92
N THR A 816 9.79 -37.44 -26.73
CA THR A 816 10.58 -37.62 -27.95
C THR A 816 9.86 -36.98 -29.12
N SER A 817 10.41 -35.89 -29.67
CA SER A 817 10.15 -35.51 -31.07
C SER A 817 11.20 -36.17 -31.96
N SER A 818 10.76 -36.84 -33.02
CA SER A 818 11.64 -37.35 -34.06
C SER A 818 12.20 -36.19 -34.88
N ILE A 819 13.35 -35.64 -34.45
CA ILE A 819 14.52 -35.16 -35.22
C ILE A 819 15.64 -34.97 -34.18
N SER A 820 16.79 -35.60 -34.43
CA SER A 820 18.00 -35.65 -33.58
C SER A 820 18.61 -34.24 -33.36
N THR A 821 19.37 -33.87 -32.31
CA THR A 821 20.29 -34.52 -31.36
C THR A 821 20.33 -33.76 -29.99
N LYS A 822 20.69 -34.47 -28.90
CA LYS A 822 20.85 -34.07 -27.46
C LYS A 822 21.45 -32.67 -27.18
N THR A 823 21.06 -31.91 -26.14
CA THR A 823 21.32 -32.13 -24.68
C THR A 823 20.40 -31.25 -23.78
N ILE A 824 20.18 -31.69 -22.52
CA ILE A 824 19.19 -31.29 -21.49
C ILE A 824 19.74 -30.22 -20.52
N TYR A 825 18.90 -29.34 -19.94
CA TYR A 825 18.71 -29.08 -18.48
C TYR A 825 17.55 -28.09 -18.24
N LEU A 826 16.73 -28.38 -17.21
CA LEU A 826 15.63 -27.57 -16.71
C LEU A 826 16.13 -26.68 -15.56
N ASP A 827 16.14 -25.37 -15.75
CA ASP A 827 15.72 -24.32 -14.80
C ASP A 827 15.82 -22.95 -15.49
N THR A 828 14.78 -22.14 -15.30
CA THR A 828 14.54 -20.78 -15.83
C THR A 828 15.60 -20.16 -16.78
N ASN A 829 15.40 -20.32 -18.10
CA ASN A 829 15.61 -19.32 -19.15
C ASN A 829 15.17 -19.93 -20.50
N VAL A 830 14.24 -19.28 -21.20
CA VAL A 830 13.77 -19.73 -22.52
C VAL A 830 14.69 -19.14 -23.59
N THR A 831 15.52 -19.97 -24.24
CA THR A 831 16.20 -19.60 -25.47
C THR A 831 15.45 -20.19 -26.66
N ILE A 832 14.93 -19.35 -27.55
CA ILE A 832 14.18 -19.76 -28.74
C ILE A 832 15.15 -19.86 -29.92
N SER A 833 15.33 -21.05 -30.49
CA SER A 833 15.98 -21.22 -31.79
C SER A 833 14.94 -21.51 -32.87
N GLY A 834 14.51 -20.45 -33.57
CA GLY A 834 13.57 -20.52 -34.69
C GLY A 834 12.94 -19.16 -35.01
N ASN A 835 12.56 -18.95 -36.27
CA ASN A 835 11.88 -17.73 -36.74
C ASN A 835 10.44 -17.65 -36.22
N ILE A 836 10.25 -17.31 -34.94
CA ILE A 836 8.95 -17.05 -34.32
C ILE A 836 8.79 -15.54 -34.18
N LYS A 837 7.84 -14.94 -34.90
CA LYS A 837 7.68 -13.47 -34.98
C LYS A 837 6.98 -12.82 -33.78
N ASN A 838 6.28 -13.58 -32.92
CA ASN A 838 5.62 -13.05 -31.72
C ASN A 838 5.40 -14.15 -30.67
N PHE A 839 5.76 -13.90 -29.41
CA PHE A 839 5.46 -14.76 -28.27
C PHE A 839 4.76 -13.91 -27.18
N LYS A 840 3.65 -14.41 -26.62
CA LYS A 840 2.95 -13.79 -25.48
C LYS A 840 2.72 -14.84 -24.39
N GLY A 841 3.34 -14.63 -23.23
CA GLY A 841 3.13 -15.44 -22.04
C GLY A 841 2.05 -14.84 -21.14
N TYR A 842 1.23 -15.69 -20.55
CA TYR A 842 0.28 -15.32 -19.49
C TYR A 842 0.50 -16.29 -18.32
N TYR A 843 0.32 -15.81 -17.10
CA TYR A 843 0.20 -16.68 -15.93
C TYR A 843 -1.03 -16.25 -15.13
N TYR A 844 -1.59 -17.21 -14.38
CA TYR A 844 -2.81 -17.01 -13.61
C TYR A 844 -2.48 -16.91 -12.12
N ARG A 845 -3.25 -16.09 -11.41
CA ARG A 845 -3.27 -16.04 -9.96
C ARG A 845 -4.68 -16.37 -9.49
N VAL A 846 -4.82 -17.48 -8.76
CA VAL A 846 -6.07 -17.85 -8.10
C VAL A 846 -5.99 -17.38 -6.65
N SER A 847 -6.97 -16.60 -6.21
CA SER A 847 -7.08 -16.15 -4.81
C SER A 847 -8.54 -16.21 -4.39
N GLY A 848 -8.93 -17.27 -3.69
CA GLY A 848 -10.34 -17.52 -3.35
C GLY A 848 -11.21 -17.75 -4.58
N ASN A 849 -12.41 -17.16 -4.61
CA ASN A 849 -13.39 -17.29 -5.71
C ASN A 849 -13.18 -16.28 -6.86
N SER A 850 -12.08 -15.51 -6.87
CA SER A 850 -11.81 -14.51 -7.91
C SER A 850 -10.60 -14.89 -8.78
N PHE A 851 -10.69 -14.54 -10.06
CA PHE A 851 -9.76 -14.94 -11.12
C PHE A 851 -9.17 -13.72 -11.83
N ASP A 852 -7.85 -13.50 -11.72
CA ASP A 852 -7.15 -12.39 -12.39
C ASP A 852 -6.18 -12.92 -13.47
N ILE A 853 -6.23 -12.30 -14.66
CA ILE A 853 -5.34 -12.60 -15.79
C ILE A 853 -4.27 -11.50 -15.88
N CYS A 854 -3.01 -11.86 -15.63
CA CYS A 854 -1.87 -10.96 -15.79
C CYS A 854 -1.10 -11.29 -17.08
N GLN A 855 -0.93 -10.29 -17.95
CA GLN A 855 -0.11 -10.42 -19.16
C GLN A 855 1.37 -10.25 -18.80
N ALA A 856 2.19 -11.28 -19.05
CA ALA A 856 3.64 -11.11 -19.02
C ALA A 856 4.09 -10.55 -20.37
N ILE A 857 4.31 -9.24 -20.44
CA ILE A 857 4.90 -8.61 -21.63
C ILE A 857 6.41 -8.63 -21.47
N THR A 858 7.08 -9.43 -22.30
CA THR A 858 8.51 -9.22 -22.58
C THR A 858 8.63 -8.91 -24.07
N LYS A 859 8.87 -7.63 -24.38
CA LYS A 859 9.12 -7.16 -25.74
C LYS A 859 10.61 -7.38 -26.00
N TYR A 860 10.98 -8.31 -26.88
CA TYR A 860 12.33 -8.42 -27.42
C TYR A 860 12.34 -7.69 -28.77
N GLU A 861 13.09 -6.58 -28.86
CA GLU A 861 13.50 -6.01 -30.14
C GLU A 861 14.89 -6.57 -30.47
N LEU A 862 15.01 -7.21 -31.64
CA LEU A 862 16.28 -7.70 -32.19
C LEU A 862 17.07 -6.52 -32.76
N ASN A 863 18.33 -6.37 -32.33
CA ASN A 863 19.38 -5.81 -33.18
C ASN A 863 20.05 -6.94 -33.94
#